data_AF-A0A925XFT7-F1
#
_entry.id   AF-A0A925XFT7-F1
#
_cell.length_a   1.000
_cell.length_b   1.000
_cell.length_c   1.000
_cell.angle_alpha   90.00
_cell.angle_beta   90.00
_cell.angle_gamma   90.00
#
_symmetry.space_group_name_H-M   'P 1'
#
loop_
_entity.id
_entity.type
_entity.pdbx_description
1 polymer ?
#
loop_
_entity_poly.entity_id
_entity_poly.type
_entity_poly.pdbx_seq_one_letter_code
_entity_poly.pdbx_strand_id
1 'polypeptide(L)'
;MKWRNILLIFRREVLDQLRDRRTLFMVAVLPLLLYPVMGIGMVQMTVMFSEQPRTVVIVGANDLPSMPLVIGDRFAKTWFRIPADADKLRVLTDADSPKDTLPTDEDSDQKKPVQQAVHSTVEKLSKDEAAERTKLVQRATQLREMLGQRMQLEVKATAAREAKQPAEVLRLENALRDLGEPLGALFSSSGIQVLIVIPRDFKQNLDRLRTELTRRDAAETPVAAFNFPRPLIVQNSADEKSVIAHNRVTKVMEEWERSLLREYLRDSGLPEDLPTPVKPTELDLAEQHQVSANVWAKLFPALLIIMALTGAFYPAVDLAAGEKERGTMETLLICPATRTEIVLGKFLTVMLFSASTALLNLSSLGFTGKYMASLAAGGGAASRLGDLSLPPLASLVWVVVMLLPLASLFSALCLALATFAKSSKEGQYYLTPLLMVTMGLTVFCASPAVEIEPFYSVMPVMGPALLLKGLLKATGPSTEIYVYAIPVLLTSIGYSLLALWWAIEQFASEEVLFREAERFDLRLWVKHLLRDKELTPSFAEAGFCFVLILLLQFLSMKAMQTAMAGAKDDNRALLSMQLLMIQQIALIATPALMMGVMLTTSLRRTFSLRWPGYGRLMWAVLLPFALHPLTVELQMSLQWFFPKPPPGLAETLELMSSKKLPLWLVLLAFAATPAICEELAFRGFLLSGFRRSGKVGLAIALSSLTFGIIHMIPQQVFNAALLGVVLGTICVRSRSLLPCVAFHFVYNALAVLHGRAGDTVPDTDIWAWLFRHQDDALRYQPALLCLAALAAIGLLNRLTRHPNIADNGDAPADPSREHSQGKSEVVPAPAIETAVVT
;
A
#
# COMPACT_ATOMS: atom_id res chain seq x y z
N MET A 1 16.13 38.20 6.12
CA MET A 1 17.06 37.07 5.92
C MET A 1 18.14 37.49 4.94
N LYS A 2 19.42 37.29 5.26
CA LYS A 2 20.56 37.60 4.41
C LYS A 2 21.15 36.30 3.87
N TRP A 3 21.09 36.08 2.55
CA TRP A 3 21.69 34.92 1.86
C TRP A 3 23.16 34.69 2.20
N ARG A 4 23.91 35.77 2.45
CA ARG A 4 25.32 35.70 2.88
C ARG A 4 25.49 34.93 4.20
N ASN A 5 24.59 35.09 5.16
CA ASN A 5 24.66 34.39 6.45
C ASN A 5 24.44 32.89 6.24
N ILE A 6 23.42 32.53 5.45
CA ILE A 6 23.10 31.14 5.11
C ILE A 6 24.29 30.45 4.45
N LEU A 7 24.91 31.11 3.45
CA LEU A 7 26.05 30.55 2.71
C LEU A 7 27.29 30.39 3.58
N LEU A 8 27.54 31.31 4.51
CA LEU A 8 28.66 31.21 5.46
C LEU A 8 28.48 30.03 6.41
N ILE A 9 27.27 29.85 6.95
CA ILE A 9 26.94 28.71 7.82
C ILE A 9 27.06 27.41 7.02
N PHE A 10 26.41 27.32 5.85
CA PHE A 10 26.53 26.17 4.95
C PHE A 10 27.99 25.79 4.67
N ARG A 11 28.83 26.76 4.29
CA ARG A 11 30.25 26.50 3.99
C ARG A 11 31.01 26.00 5.21
N ARG A 12 30.77 26.59 6.39
CA ARG A 12 31.37 26.13 7.65
C ARG A 12 30.99 24.67 7.89
N GLU A 13 29.69 24.38 7.90
CA GLU A 13 29.17 23.05 8.22
C GLU A 13 29.65 21.99 7.24
N VAL A 14 29.71 22.30 5.94
CA VAL A 14 30.28 21.39 4.92
C VAL A 14 31.75 21.08 5.22
N LEU A 15 32.55 22.10 5.55
CA LEU A 15 33.97 21.90 5.86
C LEU A 15 34.17 21.07 7.14
N ASP A 16 33.35 21.29 8.16
CA ASP A 16 33.41 20.55 9.41
C ASP A 16 33.04 19.07 9.18
N GLN A 17 31.97 18.79 8.42
CA GLN A 17 31.59 17.42 8.06
C GLN A 17 32.64 16.70 7.19
N LEU A 18 33.26 17.39 6.23
CA LEU A 18 34.33 16.81 5.40
C LEU A 18 35.62 16.50 6.18
N ARG A 19 35.82 17.10 7.37
CA ARG A 19 36.96 16.80 8.24
C ARG A 19 36.70 15.59 9.14
N ASP A 20 35.44 15.27 9.39
CA ASP A 20 35.08 14.11 10.21
C ASP A 20 35.14 12.81 9.39
N ARG A 21 36.21 12.04 9.65
CA ARG A 21 36.45 10.73 9.02
C ARG A 21 35.35 9.72 9.33
N ARG A 22 34.73 9.80 10.52
CA ARG A 22 33.65 8.88 10.90
C ARG A 22 32.42 9.16 10.04
N THR A 23 32.02 10.43 9.96
CA THR A 23 30.90 10.84 9.12
C THR A 23 31.17 10.49 7.65
N LEU A 24 32.34 10.81 7.10
CA LEU A 24 32.68 10.43 5.72
C LEU A 24 32.62 8.92 5.48
N PHE A 25 33.11 8.11 6.43
CA PHE A 25 33.02 6.65 6.31
C PHE A 25 31.56 6.17 6.33
N MET A 26 30.74 6.66 7.27
CA MET A 26 29.33 6.26 7.39
C MET A 26 28.46 6.75 6.23
N VAL A 27 28.81 7.89 5.63
CA VAL A 27 28.04 8.54 4.58
C VAL A 27 28.47 8.06 3.18
N ALA A 28 29.76 7.88 2.93
CA ALA A 28 30.26 7.51 1.60
C ALA A 28 30.68 6.04 1.47
N VAL A 29 31.33 5.46 2.48
CA VAL A 29 31.99 4.14 2.35
C VAL A 29 31.10 2.99 2.81
N LEU A 30 30.48 3.09 3.98
CA LEU A 30 29.63 2.04 4.55
C LEU A 30 28.45 1.69 3.62
N PRO A 31 27.70 2.66 3.07
CA PRO A 31 26.67 2.42 2.07
C PRO A 31 27.15 1.62 0.86
N LEU A 32 28.35 1.97 0.36
CA LEU A 32 28.94 1.36 -0.82
C LEU A 32 29.17 -0.14 -0.66
N LEU A 33 29.51 -0.56 0.56
CA LEU A 33 29.85 -1.95 0.90
C LEU A 33 28.60 -2.74 1.33
N LEU A 34 27.75 -2.15 2.17
CA LEU A 34 26.64 -2.86 2.80
C LEU A 34 25.44 -3.04 1.87
N TYR A 35 25.15 -2.04 1.03
CA TYR A 35 23.89 -2.02 0.28
C TYR A 35 23.83 -2.93 -0.95
N PRO A 36 24.93 -3.22 -1.67
CA PRO A 36 24.91 -4.31 -2.66
C PRO A 36 24.47 -5.65 -2.05
N VAL A 37 24.89 -5.93 -0.80
CA VAL A 37 24.51 -7.15 -0.06
C VAL A 37 23.04 -7.10 0.35
N MET A 38 22.56 -5.97 0.88
CA MET A 38 21.13 -5.81 1.22
C MET A 38 20.21 -5.87 0.01
N GLY A 39 20.64 -5.36 -1.15
CA GLY A 39 19.87 -5.42 -2.40
C GLY A 39 19.55 -6.86 -2.82
N ILE A 40 20.51 -7.78 -2.67
CA ILE A 40 20.31 -9.22 -2.90
C ILE A 40 19.27 -9.78 -1.92
N GLY A 41 19.31 -9.38 -0.65
CA GLY A 41 18.33 -9.77 0.37
C GLY A 41 16.92 -9.25 0.11
N MET A 42 16.78 -8.01 -0.39
CA MET A 42 15.47 -7.41 -0.74
C MET A 42 14.80 -8.12 -1.91
N VAL A 43 15.57 -8.55 -2.91
CA VAL A 43 15.04 -9.34 -4.04
C VAL A 43 14.45 -10.66 -3.53
N GLN A 44 15.13 -11.36 -2.62
CA GLN A 44 14.60 -12.58 -2.00
C GLN A 44 13.33 -12.32 -1.18
N MET A 45 13.27 -11.20 -0.46
CA MET A 45 12.10 -10.84 0.34
C MET A 45 10.89 -10.46 -0.52
N THR A 46 11.09 -9.84 -1.69
CA THR A 46 10.00 -9.48 -2.62
C THR A 46 9.30 -10.72 -3.17
N VAL A 47 10.04 -11.81 -3.42
CA VAL A 47 9.48 -13.09 -3.85
C VAL A 47 8.52 -13.68 -2.80
N MET A 48 8.72 -13.39 -1.51
CA MET A 48 7.86 -13.88 -0.43
C MET A 48 6.51 -13.17 -0.33
N PHE A 49 6.35 -11.96 -0.90
CA PHE A 49 5.13 -11.15 -0.78
C PHE A 49 4.17 -11.25 -1.98
N SER A 50 4.40 -12.18 -2.92
CA SER A 50 3.54 -12.31 -4.10
C SER A 50 2.41 -13.34 -3.92
N GLU A 51 1.29 -12.89 -3.36
CA GLU A 51 0.07 -13.70 -3.16
C GLU A 51 -1.12 -13.17 -3.97
N GLN A 52 -0.98 -13.02 -5.29
CA GLN A 52 -2.15 -12.85 -6.17
C GLN A 52 -2.26 -13.99 -7.20
N PRO A 53 -3.49 -14.47 -7.49
CA PRO A 53 -3.69 -15.50 -8.50
C PRO A 53 -3.31 -14.97 -9.88
N ARG A 54 -2.57 -15.78 -10.64
CA ARG A 54 -2.03 -15.38 -11.94
C ARG A 54 -2.73 -16.09 -13.07
N THR A 55 -3.04 -15.37 -14.13
CA THR A 55 -3.80 -15.84 -15.29
C THR A 55 -2.90 -16.62 -16.24
N VAL A 56 -3.21 -17.90 -16.39
CA VAL A 56 -2.63 -18.83 -17.36
C VAL A 56 -3.70 -19.11 -18.41
N VAL A 57 -3.39 -18.99 -19.69
CA VAL A 57 -4.31 -19.35 -20.77
C VAL A 57 -3.78 -20.55 -21.52
N ILE A 58 -4.65 -21.55 -21.76
CA ILE A 58 -4.35 -22.74 -22.56
C ILE A 58 -5.16 -22.65 -23.85
N VAL A 59 -4.48 -22.70 -24.99
CA VAL A 59 -5.11 -22.73 -26.32
C VAL A 59 -4.85 -24.08 -26.95
N GLY A 60 -5.88 -24.69 -27.55
CA GLY A 60 -5.89 -26.07 -28.01
C GLY A 60 -6.28 -27.07 -26.92
N ALA A 61 -7.06 -26.67 -25.92
CA ALA A 61 -7.44 -27.54 -24.81
C ALA A 61 -8.25 -28.79 -25.25
N ASN A 62 -8.94 -28.71 -26.39
CA ASN A 62 -9.65 -29.85 -27.01
C ASN A 62 -8.70 -31.00 -27.44
N ASP A 63 -7.43 -30.71 -27.68
CA ASP A 63 -6.40 -31.66 -28.07
C ASP A 63 -5.62 -32.22 -26.88
N LEU A 64 -6.06 -31.97 -25.63
CA LEU A 64 -5.49 -32.59 -24.43
C LEU A 64 -5.90 -34.07 -24.31
N PRO A 65 -5.02 -34.94 -23.78
CA PRO A 65 -5.33 -36.36 -23.55
C PRO A 65 -6.36 -36.57 -22.43
N SER A 66 -6.83 -37.80 -22.26
CA SER A 66 -7.91 -38.16 -21.32
C SER A 66 -7.61 -37.87 -19.84
N MET A 67 -6.33 -37.81 -19.45
CA MET A 67 -5.93 -37.44 -18.09
C MET A 67 -6.10 -35.92 -17.87
N PRO A 68 -7.01 -35.48 -16.96
CA PRO A 68 -7.36 -34.07 -16.84
C PRO A 68 -6.20 -33.24 -16.25
N LEU A 69 -5.65 -32.34 -17.07
CA LEU A 69 -4.69 -31.32 -16.62
C LEU A 69 -5.38 -30.21 -15.81
N VAL A 70 -6.62 -29.88 -16.18
CA VAL A 70 -7.41 -28.75 -15.66
C VAL A 70 -8.75 -29.27 -15.13
N ILE A 71 -9.22 -28.69 -14.03
CA ILE A 71 -10.55 -28.92 -13.44
C ILE A 71 -11.18 -27.54 -13.21
N GLY A 72 -12.22 -27.19 -13.98
CA GLY A 72 -12.82 -25.86 -13.94
C GLY A 72 -11.84 -24.78 -14.38
N ASP A 73 -11.65 -23.74 -13.57
CA ASP A 73 -10.76 -22.60 -13.81
C ASP A 73 -9.35 -22.79 -13.22
N ARG A 74 -8.94 -24.03 -12.89
CA ARG A 74 -7.66 -24.31 -12.19
C ARG A 74 -7.00 -25.58 -12.69
N PHE A 75 -5.68 -25.67 -12.51
CA PHE A 75 -4.97 -26.94 -12.62
C PHE A 75 -5.44 -27.91 -11.53
N ALA A 76 -5.49 -29.21 -11.82
CA ALA A 76 -5.87 -30.19 -10.82
C ALA A 76 -4.89 -30.16 -9.63
N LYS A 77 -5.42 -30.15 -8.40
CA LYS A 77 -4.62 -30.04 -7.16
C LYS A 77 -3.61 -31.17 -6.99
N THR A 78 -3.84 -32.31 -7.62
CA THR A 78 -2.96 -33.49 -7.63
C THR A 78 -1.58 -33.22 -8.24
N TRP A 79 -1.44 -32.19 -9.09
CA TRP A 79 -0.18 -31.84 -9.74
C TRP A 79 0.72 -30.94 -8.89
N PHE A 80 0.25 -30.52 -7.71
CA PHE A 80 1.01 -29.65 -6.80
C PHE A 80 1.47 -30.42 -5.57
N ARG A 81 2.75 -30.22 -5.18
CA ARG A 81 3.25 -30.70 -3.87
C ARG A 81 2.53 -30.04 -2.69
N ILE A 82 2.11 -28.79 -2.87
CA ILE A 82 1.32 -28.01 -1.91
C ILE A 82 -0.01 -27.68 -2.59
N PRO A 83 -1.15 -28.31 -2.21
CA PRO A 83 -2.43 -28.11 -2.89
C PRO A 83 -2.91 -26.65 -2.96
N ALA A 84 -2.51 -25.82 -1.99
CA ALA A 84 -2.82 -24.38 -1.96
C ALA A 84 -2.13 -23.57 -3.08
N ASP A 85 -1.10 -24.11 -3.73
CA ASP A 85 -0.46 -23.44 -4.88
C ASP A 85 -1.32 -23.48 -6.15
N ALA A 86 -2.27 -24.41 -6.25
CA ALA A 86 -3.28 -24.43 -7.31
C ALA A 86 -4.16 -23.18 -7.24
N ASP A 87 -4.43 -22.68 -6.03
CA ASP A 87 -5.28 -21.52 -5.82
C ASP A 87 -4.60 -20.19 -6.21
N LYS A 88 -3.30 -20.25 -6.58
CA LYS A 88 -2.50 -19.12 -7.03
C LYS A 88 -2.40 -19.02 -8.56
N LEU A 89 -3.04 -19.92 -9.30
CA LEU A 89 -3.10 -19.89 -10.77
C LEU A 89 -4.56 -19.97 -11.22
N ARG A 90 -5.02 -18.96 -11.98
CA ARG A 90 -6.31 -18.96 -12.68
C ARG A 90 -6.06 -19.44 -14.11
N VAL A 91 -6.65 -20.57 -14.49
CA VAL A 91 -6.48 -21.20 -15.80
C VAL A 91 -7.71 -20.94 -16.66
N LEU A 92 -7.51 -20.39 -17.86
CA LEU A 92 -8.55 -20.19 -18.86
C LEU A 92 -8.25 -21.08 -20.08
N THR A 93 -9.28 -21.69 -20.67
CA THR A 93 -9.16 -22.58 -21.83
C THR A 93 -10.03 -22.09 -22.98
N ASP A 94 -9.68 -22.47 -24.21
CA ASP A 94 -10.48 -22.21 -25.41
C ASP A 94 -11.63 -23.21 -25.62
N ALA A 95 -11.59 -24.37 -24.95
CA ALA A 95 -12.63 -25.40 -24.99
C ALA A 95 -13.96 -24.95 -24.35
N ASP A 96 -13.91 -24.00 -23.43
CA ASP A 96 -15.06 -23.45 -22.72
C ASP A 96 -15.67 -22.21 -23.41
N SER A 97 -15.25 -21.88 -24.64
CA SER A 97 -15.93 -20.82 -25.40
C SER A 97 -17.38 -21.26 -25.68
N PRO A 98 -18.39 -20.42 -25.41
CA PRO A 98 -19.75 -20.72 -25.86
C PRO A 98 -19.69 -20.87 -27.38
N LYS A 99 -19.94 -22.08 -27.89
CA LYS A 99 -20.21 -22.24 -29.32
C LYS A 99 -21.42 -21.37 -29.65
N ASP A 100 -21.35 -20.69 -30.79
CA ASP A 100 -22.46 -19.95 -31.40
C ASP A 100 -23.73 -20.83 -31.47
N THR A 101 -24.53 -20.79 -30.41
CA THR A 101 -25.94 -21.13 -30.45
C THR A 101 -26.65 -19.93 -29.88
N LEU A 102 -27.01 -19.00 -30.78
CA LEU A 102 -28.12 -18.10 -30.55
C LEU A 102 -29.29 -18.95 -30.02
N PRO A 103 -29.85 -18.64 -28.83
CA PRO A 103 -31.09 -19.27 -28.43
C PRO A 103 -32.14 -18.86 -29.46
N THR A 104 -32.68 -19.84 -30.18
CA THR A 104 -33.91 -19.66 -30.94
C THR A 104 -35.01 -19.26 -29.97
N ASP A 105 -35.55 -18.07 -30.19
CA ASP A 105 -36.75 -17.56 -29.55
C ASP A 105 -37.90 -18.55 -29.76
N GLU A 106 -38.25 -19.32 -28.73
CA GLU A 106 -39.55 -19.99 -28.59
C GLU A 106 -39.62 -20.63 -27.19
N ASP A 107 -39.93 -19.81 -26.18
CA ASP A 107 -41.08 -20.03 -25.29
C ASP A 107 -41.08 -18.94 -24.21
N SER A 108 -41.92 -17.93 -24.41
CA SER A 108 -42.29 -16.98 -23.37
C SER A 108 -43.56 -17.46 -22.69
N ASP A 109 -43.50 -17.78 -21.39
CA ASP A 109 -44.53 -17.24 -20.49
C ASP A 109 -44.17 -17.25 -18.99
N GLN A 110 -44.31 -16.05 -18.42
CA GLN A 110 -44.62 -15.74 -17.01
C GLN A 110 -43.61 -16.07 -15.89
N LYS A 111 -42.56 -15.24 -15.71
CA LYS A 111 -42.02 -14.85 -14.38
C LYS A 111 -41.60 -13.37 -14.33
N LYS A 112 -41.95 -12.68 -13.24
CA LYS A 112 -41.87 -11.22 -13.02
C LYS A 112 -40.44 -10.65 -12.96
N PRO A 113 -40.24 -9.35 -13.28
CA PRO A 113 -38.93 -8.71 -13.43
C PRO A 113 -38.43 -8.08 -12.11
N VAL A 114 -37.63 -8.80 -11.30
CA VAL A 114 -37.16 -8.29 -9.98
C VAL A 114 -35.68 -8.64 -9.73
N GLN A 115 -34.92 -8.97 -10.76
CA GLN A 115 -33.63 -9.65 -10.59
C GLN A 115 -32.60 -9.15 -11.59
N GLN A 116 -32.52 -7.83 -11.81
CA GLN A 116 -31.82 -7.30 -12.99
C GLN A 116 -30.84 -6.14 -12.76
N ALA A 117 -30.62 -5.61 -11.55
CA ALA A 117 -29.70 -4.47 -11.37
C ALA A 117 -28.47 -4.73 -10.43
N VAL A 118 -28.63 -5.49 -9.34
CA VAL A 118 -27.50 -6.20 -8.69
C VAL A 118 -27.22 -7.50 -9.43
N HIS A 119 -28.24 -8.09 -10.07
CA HIS A 119 -27.96 -9.07 -11.11
C HIS A 119 -27.41 -8.39 -12.35
N SER A 120 -27.67 -7.12 -12.71
CA SER A 120 -26.86 -6.50 -13.78
C SER A 120 -25.48 -6.12 -13.31
N THR A 121 -25.18 -5.89 -12.04
CA THR A 121 -23.79 -5.59 -11.61
C THR A 121 -23.00 -6.87 -11.37
N VAL A 122 -23.63 -7.96 -10.89
CA VAL A 122 -23.02 -9.29 -10.75
C VAL A 122 -23.11 -10.08 -12.05
N GLU A 123 -24.14 -9.93 -12.88
CA GLU A 123 -24.11 -10.32 -14.29
C GLU A 123 -23.23 -9.37 -15.07
N LYS A 124 -23.09 -8.06 -14.80
CA LYS A 124 -22.08 -7.24 -15.50
C LYS A 124 -20.72 -7.66 -15.02
N LEU A 125 -20.48 -7.94 -13.74
CA LEU A 125 -19.20 -8.47 -13.30
C LEU A 125 -18.97 -9.89 -13.83
N SER A 126 -19.99 -10.75 -13.95
CA SER A 126 -19.85 -12.09 -14.54
C SER A 126 -19.85 -12.08 -16.08
N LYS A 127 -20.51 -11.10 -16.72
CA LYS A 127 -20.50 -10.83 -18.17
C LYS A 127 -19.26 -10.04 -18.54
N ASP A 128 -18.70 -9.23 -17.65
CA ASP A 128 -17.43 -8.51 -17.77
C ASP A 128 -16.30 -9.49 -17.48
N GLU A 129 -16.44 -10.42 -16.54
CA GLU A 129 -15.51 -11.54 -16.34
C GLU A 129 -15.62 -12.53 -17.50
N ALA A 130 -16.82 -12.82 -18.02
CA ALA A 130 -16.99 -13.67 -19.20
C ALA A 130 -16.54 -12.95 -20.48
N ALA A 131 -16.73 -11.64 -20.60
CA ALA A 131 -16.25 -10.82 -21.71
C ALA A 131 -14.73 -10.62 -21.61
N GLU A 132 -14.19 -10.43 -20.41
CA GLU A 132 -12.75 -10.40 -20.13
C GLU A 132 -12.15 -11.77 -20.45
N ARG A 133 -12.78 -12.87 -20.04
CA ARG A 133 -12.38 -14.24 -20.38
C ARG A 133 -12.38 -14.45 -21.90
N THR A 134 -13.45 -14.05 -22.58
CA THR A 134 -13.58 -14.16 -24.04
C THR A 134 -12.51 -13.32 -24.74
N LYS A 135 -12.28 -12.09 -24.27
CA LYS A 135 -11.24 -11.18 -24.77
C LYS A 135 -9.83 -11.73 -24.52
N LEU A 136 -9.58 -12.34 -23.36
CA LEU A 136 -8.32 -12.99 -23.02
C LEU A 136 -8.07 -14.20 -23.91
N VAL A 137 -9.08 -15.05 -24.15
CA VAL A 137 -8.99 -16.21 -25.04
C VAL A 137 -8.83 -15.79 -26.51
N GLN A 138 -9.53 -14.74 -26.97
CA GLN A 138 -9.33 -14.17 -28.31
C GLN A 138 -7.91 -13.63 -28.49
N ARG A 139 -7.41 -12.85 -27.52
CA ARG A 139 -6.01 -12.37 -27.52
C ARG A 139 -5.02 -13.52 -27.51
N ALA A 140 -5.25 -14.57 -26.72
CA ALA A 140 -4.44 -15.77 -26.70
C ALA A 140 -4.44 -16.51 -28.05
N THR A 141 -5.58 -16.52 -28.75
CA THR A 141 -5.71 -17.12 -30.09
C THR A 141 -4.95 -16.31 -31.13
N GLN A 142 -5.05 -14.98 -31.08
CA GLN A 142 -4.24 -14.09 -31.91
C GLN A 142 -2.74 -14.26 -31.65
N LEU A 143 -2.34 -14.38 -30.38
CA LEU A 143 -0.96 -14.69 -29.99
C LEU A 143 -0.50 -16.03 -30.56
N ARG A 144 -1.34 -17.08 -30.53
CA ARG A 144 -1.04 -18.39 -31.15
C ARG A 144 -0.75 -18.27 -32.65
N GLU A 145 -1.52 -17.46 -33.38
CA GLU A 145 -1.31 -17.25 -34.82
C GLU A 145 0.04 -16.55 -35.09
N MET A 146 0.33 -15.47 -34.37
CA MET A 146 1.60 -14.76 -34.49
C MET A 146 2.80 -15.63 -34.07
N LEU A 147 2.66 -16.46 -33.04
CA LEU A 147 3.65 -17.45 -32.63
C LEU A 147 3.88 -18.50 -33.72
N GLY A 148 2.81 -18.95 -34.38
CA GLY A 148 2.92 -19.84 -35.54
C GLY A 148 3.71 -19.22 -36.69
N GLN A 149 3.46 -17.95 -37.00
CA GLN A 149 4.24 -17.20 -38.01
C GLN A 149 5.72 -17.08 -37.61
N ARG A 150 5.99 -16.74 -36.34
CA ARG A 150 7.35 -16.66 -35.80
C ARG A 150 8.09 -17.98 -35.93
N MET A 151 7.48 -19.09 -35.49
CA MET A 151 8.09 -20.42 -35.58
C MET A 151 8.39 -20.81 -37.04
N GLN A 152 7.50 -20.49 -37.99
CA GLN A 152 7.75 -20.72 -39.41
C GLN A 152 8.95 -19.91 -39.93
N LEU A 153 9.10 -18.66 -39.49
CA LEU A 153 10.24 -17.82 -39.84
C LEU A 153 11.54 -18.36 -39.21
N GLU A 154 11.52 -18.83 -37.96
CA GLU A 154 12.67 -19.44 -37.29
C GLU A 154 13.14 -20.72 -38.00
N VAL A 155 12.21 -21.58 -38.42
CA VAL A 155 12.51 -22.78 -39.22
C VAL A 155 13.16 -22.40 -40.55
N LYS A 156 12.61 -21.41 -41.26
CA LYS A 156 13.19 -20.90 -42.51
C LYS A 156 14.58 -20.28 -42.30
N ALA A 157 14.77 -19.53 -41.22
CA ALA A 157 16.05 -18.92 -40.88
C ALA A 157 17.12 -19.97 -40.59
N THR A 158 16.74 -21.03 -39.87
CA THR A 158 17.62 -22.17 -39.57
C THR A 158 18.00 -22.91 -40.85
N ALA A 159 17.04 -23.22 -41.73
CA ALA A 159 17.30 -23.83 -43.02
C ALA A 159 18.19 -22.95 -43.92
N ALA A 160 17.99 -21.62 -43.92
CA ALA A 160 18.82 -20.68 -44.67
C ALA A 160 20.27 -20.60 -44.13
N ARG A 161 20.46 -20.72 -42.80
CA ARG A 161 21.78 -20.83 -42.16
C ARG A 161 22.49 -22.12 -42.59
N GLU A 162 21.79 -23.25 -42.56
CA GLU A 162 22.31 -24.55 -43.02
C GLU A 162 22.67 -24.53 -44.51
N ALA A 163 21.84 -23.87 -45.33
CA ALA A 163 22.08 -23.65 -46.76
C ALA A 163 23.13 -22.57 -47.06
N LYS A 164 23.73 -21.92 -46.04
CA LYS A 164 24.74 -20.85 -46.15
C LYS A 164 24.31 -19.66 -47.03
N GLN A 165 23.08 -19.19 -46.88
CA GLN A 165 22.53 -18.04 -47.63
C GLN A 165 22.48 -16.76 -46.77
N PRO A 166 23.56 -15.95 -46.70
CA PRO A 166 23.68 -14.86 -45.72
C PRO A 166 22.66 -13.72 -45.93
N ALA A 167 22.29 -13.42 -47.18
CA ALA A 167 21.29 -12.38 -47.48
C ALA A 167 19.89 -12.77 -46.99
N GLU A 168 19.51 -14.05 -47.15
CA GLU A 168 18.21 -14.56 -46.71
C GLU A 168 18.15 -14.70 -45.19
N VAL A 169 19.26 -15.09 -44.54
CA VAL A 169 19.37 -15.12 -43.08
C VAL A 169 19.12 -13.72 -42.49
N LEU A 170 19.79 -12.68 -43.02
CA LEU A 170 19.60 -11.32 -42.53
C LEU A 170 18.16 -10.82 -42.73
N ARG A 171 17.55 -11.13 -43.88
CA ARG A 171 16.15 -10.79 -44.18
C ARG A 171 15.19 -11.47 -43.20
N LEU A 172 15.38 -12.76 -42.92
CA LEU A 172 14.54 -13.53 -42.00
C LEU A 172 14.75 -13.11 -40.53
N GLU A 173 15.98 -12.76 -40.14
CA GLU A 173 16.29 -12.22 -38.81
C GLU A 173 15.65 -10.86 -38.58
N ASN A 174 15.65 -9.97 -39.57
CA ASN A 174 14.92 -8.70 -39.50
C ASN A 174 13.40 -8.93 -39.40
N ALA A 175 12.84 -9.84 -40.20
CA ALA A 175 11.42 -10.18 -40.12
C ALA A 175 11.04 -10.80 -38.75
N LEU A 176 11.93 -11.58 -38.13
CA LEU A 176 11.74 -12.11 -36.78
C LEU A 176 11.75 -10.99 -35.73
N ARG A 177 12.62 -9.99 -35.90
CA ARG A 177 12.68 -8.80 -35.02
C ARG A 177 11.43 -7.94 -35.15
N ASP A 178 11.00 -7.66 -36.37
CA ASP A 178 9.80 -6.87 -36.68
C ASP A 178 8.52 -7.54 -36.16
N LEU A 179 8.50 -8.87 -36.06
CA LEU A 179 7.39 -9.63 -35.47
C LEU A 179 7.50 -9.73 -33.94
N GLY A 180 8.71 -9.65 -33.38
CA GLY A 180 9.00 -9.81 -31.96
C GLY A 180 8.39 -8.71 -31.08
N GLU A 181 8.61 -7.44 -31.45
CA GLU A 181 8.07 -6.28 -30.72
C GLU A 181 6.54 -6.30 -30.58
N PRO A 182 5.75 -6.41 -31.68
CA PRO A 182 4.29 -6.43 -31.57
C PRO A 182 3.78 -7.68 -30.84
N LEU A 183 4.45 -8.82 -30.97
CA LEU A 183 4.11 -10.05 -30.25
C LEU A 183 4.30 -9.88 -28.73
N GLY A 184 5.45 -9.33 -28.31
CA GLY A 184 5.75 -9.04 -26.91
C GLY A 184 4.84 -7.97 -26.32
N ALA A 185 4.50 -6.93 -27.10
CA ALA A 185 3.57 -5.88 -26.69
C ALA A 185 2.13 -6.40 -26.55
N LEU A 186 1.67 -7.27 -27.47
CA LEU A 186 0.37 -7.91 -27.37
C LEU A 186 0.31 -8.84 -26.15
N PHE A 187 1.35 -9.65 -25.90
CA PHE A 187 1.42 -10.50 -24.72
C PHE A 187 1.37 -9.67 -23.43
N SER A 188 2.17 -8.61 -23.33
CA SER A 188 2.24 -7.75 -22.14
C SER A 188 0.95 -6.97 -21.87
N SER A 189 0.26 -6.51 -22.91
CA SER A 189 -1.03 -5.81 -22.80
C SER A 189 -2.24 -6.74 -22.69
N SER A 190 -2.03 -8.05 -22.91
CA SER A 190 -3.13 -9.01 -22.91
C SER A 190 -3.72 -9.24 -21.52
N GLY A 191 -2.91 -9.13 -20.46
CA GLY A 191 -3.25 -9.56 -19.09
C GLY A 191 -2.94 -11.03 -18.81
N ILE A 192 -2.39 -11.77 -19.80
CA ILE A 192 -1.95 -13.17 -19.69
C ILE A 192 -0.54 -13.20 -19.08
N GLN A 193 -0.34 -14.02 -18.05
CA GLN A 193 1.00 -14.23 -17.47
C GLN A 193 1.73 -15.41 -18.09
N VAL A 194 1.03 -16.48 -18.46
CA VAL A 194 1.62 -17.63 -19.18
C VAL A 194 0.62 -18.10 -20.23
N LEU A 195 1.11 -18.34 -21.45
CA LEU A 195 0.31 -18.93 -22.53
C LEU A 195 0.84 -20.33 -22.83
N ILE A 196 -0.01 -21.34 -22.72
CA ILE A 196 0.28 -22.72 -23.12
C ILE A 196 -0.40 -22.97 -24.46
N VAL A 197 0.39 -23.24 -25.49
CA VAL A 197 -0.12 -23.58 -26.82
C VAL A 197 0.01 -25.09 -27.01
N ILE A 198 -1.13 -25.77 -27.07
CA ILE A 198 -1.20 -27.18 -27.42
C ILE A 198 -1.19 -27.30 -28.95
N PRO A 199 -0.29 -28.13 -29.52
CA PRO A 199 -0.26 -28.39 -30.95
C PRO A 199 -1.57 -29.02 -31.45
N ARG A 200 -1.90 -28.78 -32.72
CA ARG A 200 -3.03 -29.47 -33.36
C ARG A 200 -2.74 -30.97 -33.40
N ASP A 201 -3.79 -31.77 -33.21
CA ASP A 201 -3.74 -33.24 -33.22
C ASP A 201 -2.82 -33.85 -32.15
N PHE A 202 -2.49 -33.10 -31.08
CA PHE A 202 -1.60 -33.56 -30.01
C PHE A 202 -2.10 -34.86 -29.37
N LYS A 203 -3.38 -34.93 -29.00
CA LYS A 203 -4.03 -36.16 -28.51
C LYS A 203 -3.89 -37.34 -29.48
N GLN A 204 -4.19 -37.13 -30.76
CA GLN A 204 -4.13 -38.18 -31.77
C GLN A 204 -2.70 -38.71 -31.98
N ASN A 205 -1.71 -37.82 -31.98
CA ASN A 205 -0.30 -38.19 -32.09
C ASN A 205 0.18 -39.01 -30.89
N LEU A 206 -0.32 -38.67 -29.70
CA LEU A 206 -0.02 -39.38 -28.46
C LEU A 206 -0.69 -40.77 -28.42
N ASP A 207 -1.93 -40.87 -28.88
CA ASP A 207 -2.65 -42.15 -29.02
C ASP A 207 -1.99 -43.07 -30.07
N ARG A 208 -1.47 -42.49 -31.16
CA ARG A 208 -0.65 -43.23 -32.15
C ARG A 208 0.62 -43.77 -31.51
N LEU A 209 1.34 -42.95 -30.74
CA LEU A 209 2.54 -43.39 -30.02
C LEU A 209 2.22 -44.55 -29.07
N ARG A 210 1.12 -44.45 -28.31
CA ARG A 210 0.66 -45.54 -27.44
C ARG A 210 0.40 -46.82 -28.22
N THR A 211 -0.26 -46.72 -29.37
CA THR A 211 -0.58 -47.87 -30.23
C THR A 211 0.68 -48.53 -30.79
N GLU A 212 1.66 -47.73 -31.24
CA GLU A 212 2.94 -48.23 -31.75
C GLU A 212 3.81 -48.86 -30.64
N LEU A 213 3.86 -48.25 -29.44
CA LEU A 213 4.56 -48.84 -28.29
C LEU A 213 3.98 -50.19 -27.86
N THR A 214 2.68 -50.41 -28.12
CA THR A 214 1.99 -51.68 -27.81
C THR A 214 2.25 -52.76 -28.88
N ARG A 215 2.56 -52.37 -30.12
CA ARG A 215 2.91 -53.29 -31.21
C ARG A 215 4.39 -53.69 -31.10
N ARG A 216 4.65 -54.86 -30.53
CA ARG A 216 5.97 -55.45 -30.20
C ARG A 216 7.01 -55.65 -31.33
N ASP A 217 6.88 -55.03 -32.52
CA ASP A 217 7.84 -55.16 -33.63
C ASP A 217 8.74 -53.91 -33.81
N ALA A 218 9.14 -53.28 -32.70
CA ALA A 218 10.00 -52.10 -32.68
C ALA A 218 11.48 -52.40 -32.97
N ALA A 219 11.77 -53.22 -33.98
CA ALA A 219 13.14 -53.50 -34.43
C ALA A 219 13.60 -52.60 -35.60
N GLU A 220 12.72 -51.87 -36.29
CA GLU A 220 13.11 -51.16 -37.53
C GLU A 220 12.70 -49.69 -37.65
N THR A 221 11.92 -49.11 -36.72
CA THR A 221 11.60 -47.67 -36.79
C THR A 221 12.37 -46.91 -35.71
N PRO A 222 13.37 -46.08 -36.07
CA PRO A 222 14.01 -45.20 -35.11
C PRO A 222 12.95 -44.29 -34.47
N VAL A 223 12.86 -44.28 -33.13
CA VAL A 223 11.98 -43.35 -32.38
C VAL A 223 12.25 -41.88 -32.77
N ALA A 224 13.47 -41.59 -33.26
CA ALA A 224 13.87 -40.30 -33.82
C ALA A 224 13.12 -39.88 -35.11
N ALA A 225 12.40 -40.79 -35.79
CA ALA A 225 11.63 -40.49 -36.99
C ALA A 225 10.27 -39.82 -36.69
N PHE A 226 9.79 -39.88 -35.44
CA PHE A 226 8.56 -39.21 -35.05
C PHE A 226 8.85 -37.81 -34.51
N ASN A 227 8.67 -36.81 -35.36
CA ASN A 227 8.65 -35.41 -34.93
C ASN A 227 7.34 -35.13 -34.19
N PHE A 228 7.31 -35.36 -32.87
CA PHE A 228 6.14 -35.04 -32.04
C PHE A 228 6.10 -33.54 -31.74
N PRO A 229 5.10 -32.80 -32.24
CA PRO A 229 4.95 -31.41 -31.85
C PRO A 229 4.64 -31.34 -30.35
N ARG A 230 5.40 -30.53 -29.62
CA ARG A 230 5.34 -30.42 -28.16
C ARG A 230 4.51 -29.23 -27.72
N PRO A 231 3.88 -29.27 -26.52
CA PRO A 231 3.31 -28.08 -25.92
C PRO A 231 4.35 -26.97 -25.82
N LEU A 232 3.98 -25.78 -26.30
CA LEU A 232 4.79 -24.56 -26.21
C LEU A 232 4.34 -23.78 -24.97
N ILE A 233 5.25 -23.49 -24.06
CA ILE A 233 4.99 -22.64 -22.90
C ILE A 233 5.63 -21.28 -23.17
N VAL A 234 4.80 -20.25 -23.25
CA VAL A 234 5.22 -18.89 -23.57
C VAL A 234 5.19 -18.04 -22.31
N GLN A 235 6.31 -17.39 -22.04
CA GLN A 235 6.49 -16.46 -20.92
C GLN A 235 7.10 -15.14 -21.40
N ASN A 236 6.99 -14.11 -20.57
CA ASN A 236 7.77 -12.88 -20.66
C ASN A 236 8.63 -12.76 -19.39
N SER A 237 9.94 -12.98 -19.49
CA SER A 237 10.84 -12.85 -18.33
C SER A 237 11.05 -11.41 -17.83
N ALA A 238 10.70 -10.39 -18.62
CA ALA A 238 10.65 -9.00 -18.17
C ALA A 238 9.44 -8.72 -17.24
N ASP A 239 8.43 -9.59 -17.24
CA ASP A 239 7.32 -9.55 -16.30
C ASP A 239 7.49 -10.58 -15.19
N GLU A 240 7.71 -10.12 -13.95
CA GLU A 240 7.76 -11.03 -12.79
C GLU A 240 6.45 -11.79 -12.60
N LYS A 241 5.31 -11.19 -13.00
CA LYS A 241 4.00 -11.85 -12.97
C LYS A 241 3.99 -13.09 -13.89
N SER A 242 4.66 -13.01 -15.01
CA SER A 242 4.89 -14.15 -15.90
C SER A 242 5.90 -15.15 -15.31
N VAL A 243 7.07 -14.72 -14.84
CA VAL A 243 8.15 -15.63 -14.37
C VAL A 243 7.71 -16.57 -13.23
N ILE A 244 7.05 -16.05 -12.18
CA ILE A 244 6.63 -16.92 -11.06
C ILE A 244 5.45 -17.81 -11.48
N ALA A 245 4.58 -17.36 -12.38
CA ALA A 245 3.53 -18.21 -12.95
C ALA A 245 4.15 -19.34 -13.79
N HIS A 246 5.11 -19.02 -14.66
CA HIS A 246 5.84 -19.97 -15.48
C HIS A 246 6.52 -21.05 -14.62
N ASN A 247 7.27 -20.66 -13.59
CA ASN A 247 7.93 -21.61 -12.68
C ASN A 247 6.95 -22.57 -11.98
N ARG A 248 5.70 -22.15 -11.75
CA ARG A 248 4.65 -23.02 -11.19
C ARG A 248 4.07 -23.92 -12.28
N VAL A 249 3.75 -23.36 -13.45
CA VAL A 249 3.21 -24.08 -14.60
C VAL A 249 4.17 -25.15 -15.09
N THR A 250 5.46 -24.87 -15.23
CA THR A 250 6.48 -25.84 -15.66
C THR A 250 6.51 -27.04 -14.72
N LYS A 251 6.47 -26.83 -13.39
CA LYS A 251 6.40 -27.93 -12.40
C LYS A 251 5.13 -28.78 -12.54
N VAL A 252 3.99 -28.14 -12.79
CA VAL A 252 2.71 -28.83 -13.02
C VAL A 252 2.77 -29.66 -14.30
N MET A 253 3.27 -29.08 -15.39
CA MET A 253 3.42 -29.75 -16.67
C MET A 253 4.39 -30.95 -16.56
N GLU A 254 5.51 -30.80 -15.85
CA GLU A 254 6.47 -31.89 -15.60
C GLU A 254 5.87 -33.05 -14.78
N GLU A 255 5.03 -32.76 -13.79
CA GLU A 255 4.39 -33.81 -12.97
C GLU A 255 3.25 -34.51 -13.73
N TRP A 256 2.45 -33.73 -14.48
CA TRP A 256 1.42 -34.25 -15.38
C TRP A 256 2.02 -35.14 -16.47
N GLU A 257 3.09 -34.68 -17.14
CA GLU A 257 3.79 -35.46 -18.16
C GLU A 257 4.39 -36.75 -17.59
N ARG A 258 5.04 -36.69 -16.43
CA ARG A 258 5.57 -37.89 -15.75
C ARG A 258 4.47 -38.89 -15.45
N SER A 259 3.28 -38.43 -15.05
CA SER A 259 2.16 -39.31 -14.73
C SER A 259 1.54 -39.92 -16.00
N LEU A 260 1.42 -39.14 -17.06
CA LEU A 260 0.96 -39.58 -18.38
C LEU A 260 1.90 -40.63 -18.97
N LEU A 261 3.22 -40.43 -18.86
CA LEU A 261 4.23 -41.39 -19.27
C LEU A 261 4.10 -42.70 -18.49
N ARG A 262 3.99 -42.64 -17.15
CA ARG A 262 3.82 -43.85 -16.32
C ARG A 262 2.58 -44.64 -16.70
N GLU A 263 1.46 -43.96 -16.95
CA GLU A 263 0.22 -44.60 -17.41
C GLU A 263 0.45 -45.34 -18.73
N TYR A 264 1.07 -44.70 -19.72
CA TYR A 264 1.31 -45.34 -21.02
C TYR A 264 2.36 -46.46 -20.97
N LEU A 265 3.41 -46.32 -20.16
CA LEU A 265 4.40 -47.39 -19.96
C LEU A 265 3.77 -48.59 -19.28
N ARG A 266 2.94 -48.36 -18.25
CA ARG A 266 2.19 -49.40 -17.54
C ARG A 266 1.23 -50.13 -18.46
N ASP A 267 0.46 -49.40 -19.27
CA ASP A 267 -0.48 -49.98 -20.23
C ASP A 267 0.24 -50.79 -21.32
N SER A 268 1.46 -50.40 -21.67
CA SER A 268 2.29 -51.08 -22.67
C SER A 268 3.18 -52.18 -22.09
N GLY A 269 3.16 -52.40 -20.76
CA GLY A 269 4.00 -53.39 -20.07
C GLY A 269 5.51 -53.10 -20.11
N LEU A 270 5.90 -51.83 -20.26
CA LEU A 270 7.30 -51.38 -20.33
C LEU A 270 7.81 -50.93 -18.94
N PRO A 271 9.14 -51.00 -18.69
CA PRO A 271 9.74 -50.50 -17.46
C PRO A 271 9.47 -49.01 -17.22
N GLU A 272 9.06 -48.64 -16.00
CA GLU A 272 8.70 -47.26 -15.63
C GLU A 272 9.89 -46.30 -15.46
N ASP A 273 11.12 -46.79 -15.65
CA ASP A 273 12.39 -46.09 -15.43
C ASP A 273 13.00 -45.46 -16.71
N LEU A 274 12.23 -45.38 -17.80
CA LEU A 274 12.67 -44.72 -19.03
C LEU A 274 12.72 -43.18 -18.87
N PRO A 275 13.76 -42.51 -19.43
CA PRO A 275 13.88 -41.05 -19.37
C PRO A 275 12.73 -40.35 -20.11
N THR A 276 12.29 -39.21 -19.56
CA THR A 276 11.11 -38.45 -20.00
C THR A 276 11.17 -38.02 -21.48
N PRO A 277 10.17 -38.34 -22.31
CA PRO A 277 10.24 -38.09 -23.75
C PRO A 277 9.79 -36.69 -24.23
N VAL A 278 9.08 -35.86 -23.43
CA VAL A 278 8.42 -34.64 -23.92
C VAL A 278 8.67 -33.41 -23.03
N LYS A 279 9.93 -32.95 -22.92
CA LYS A 279 10.17 -31.61 -22.34
C LYS A 279 9.48 -30.53 -23.19
N PRO A 280 8.56 -29.72 -22.63
CA PRO A 280 7.92 -28.64 -23.35
C PRO A 280 8.97 -27.65 -23.85
N THR A 281 8.71 -27.03 -25.01
CA THR A 281 9.57 -25.96 -25.51
C THR A 281 9.18 -24.68 -24.81
N GLU A 282 10.14 -24.06 -24.11
CA GLU A 282 9.95 -22.75 -23.48
C GLU A 282 10.31 -21.65 -24.49
N LEU A 283 9.42 -20.67 -24.67
CA LEU A 283 9.68 -19.48 -25.47
C LEU A 283 9.56 -18.24 -24.59
N ASP A 284 10.66 -17.51 -24.46
CA ASP A 284 10.70 -16.22 -23.77
C ASP A 284 10.51 -15.08 -24.79
N LEU A 285 9.46 -14.28 -24.58
CA LEU A 285 9.15 -13.11 -25.40
C LEU A 285 9.85 -11.84 -24.93
N ALA A 286 10.52 -11.87 -23.78
CA ALA A 286 11.20 -10.71 -23.24
C ALA A 286 12.42 -10.32 -24.08
N GLU A 287 12.53 -9.05 -24.44
CA GLU A 287 13.79 -8.53 -24.93
C GLU A 287 14.76 -8.28 -23.77
N GLN A 288 16.05 -8.50 -24.02
CA GLN A 288 17.10 -8.34 -23.02
C GLN A 288 17.11 -6.95 -22.35
N HIS A 289 16.76 -5.89 -23.11
CA HIS A 289 16.66 -4.52 -22.60
C HIS A 289 15.44 -4.32 -21.66
N GLN A 290 14.36 -5.10 -21.84
CA GLN A 290 13.18 -5.09 -20.96
C GLN A 290 13.46 -5.82 -19.65
N VAL A 291 14.22 -6.91 -19.70
CA VAL A 291 14.67 -7.64 -18.52
C VAL A 291 15.57 -6.75 -17.66
N SER A 292 16.53 -6.05 -18.27
CA SER A 292 17.40 -5.10 -17.55
C SER A 292 16.61 -3.91 -16.98
N ALA A 293 15.69 -3.34 -17.75
CA ALA A 293 14.79 -2.28 -17.30
C ALA A 293 13.97 -2.69 -16.05
N ASN A 294 13.43 -3.91 -16.01
CA ASN A 294 12.68 -4.41 -14.87
C ASN A 294 13.54 -4.59 -13.60
N VAL A 295 14.81 -4.99 -13.75
CA VAL A 295 15.76 -5.05 -12.64
C VAL A 295 16.06 -3.64 -12.11
N TRP A 296 16.34 -2.69 -13.00
CA TRP A 296 16.62 -1.30 -12.63
C TRP A 296 15.41 -0.61 -11.99
N ALA A 297 14.20 -0.86 -12.48
CA ALA A 297 12.96 -0.32 -11.95
C ALA A 297 12.69 -0.73 -10.49
N LYS A 298 13.26 -1.83 -10.00
CA LYS A 298 13.17 -2.23 -8.58
C LYS A 298 14.29 -1.65 -7.74
N LEU A 299 15.51 -1.70 -8.26
CA LEU A 299 16.69 -1.29 -7.51
C LEU A 299 16.78 0.22 -7.35
N PHE A 300 16.60 1.00 -8.41
CA PHE A 300 16.88 2.44 -8.36
C PHE A 300 15.93 3.24 -7.46
N PRO A 301 14.59 3.07 -7.52
CA PRO A 301 13.71 3.74 -6.58
C PRO A 301 14.00 3.38 -5.12
N ALA A 302 14.24 2.09 -4.85
CA ALA A 302 14.54 1.62 -3.51
C ALA A 302 15.87 2.20 -2.97
N LEU A 303 16.93 2.15 -3.79
CA LEU A 303 18.22 2.72 -3.47
C LEU A 303 18.13 4.23 -3.30
N LEU A 304 17.40 4.94 -4.16
CA LEU A 304 17.26 6.39 -4.07
C LEU A 304 16.62 6.80 -2.74
N ILE A 305 15.55 6.10 -2.30
CA ILE A 305 14.94 6.35 -0.99
C ILE A 305 15.95 6.07 0.14
N ILE A 306 16.55 4.89 0.16
CA ILE A 306 17.44 4.47 1.26
C ILE A 306 18.67 5.38 1.31
N MET A 307 19.31 5.66 0.18
CA MET A 307 20.53 6.48 0.11
C MET A 307 20.24 7.94 0.48
N ALA A 308 19.12 8.50 0.02
CA ALA A 308 18.75 9.86 0.38
C ALA A 308 18.51 9.98 1.90
N LEU A 309 17.83 9.00 2.51
CA LEU A 309 17.63 8.99 3.94
C LEU A 309 18.94 8.78 4.71
N THR A 310 19.72 7.74 4.40
CA THR A 310 20.92 7.40 5.17
C THR A 310 22.00 8.46 5.01
N GLY A 311 22.09 9.09 3.83
CA GLY A 311 22.98 10.22 3.58
C GLY A 311 22.55 11.51 4.30
N ALA A 312 21.27 11.66 4.65
CA ALA A 312 20.78 12.74 5.52
C ALA A 312 20.92 12.42 7.01
N PHE A 313 20.78 11.14 7.38
CA PHE A 313 20.65 10.66 8.75
C PHE A 313 21.83 11.05 9.65
N TYR A 314 23.05 10.64 9.30
CA TYR A 314 24.22 10.89 10.14
C TYR A 314 24.63 12.37 10.17
N PRO A 315 24.67 13.10 9.04
CA PRO A 315 24.96 14.53 9.05
C PRO A 315 23.93 15.34 9.86
N ALA A 316 22.65 15.00 9.79
CA ALA A 316 21.63 15.70 10.59
C ALA A 316 21.82 15.48 12.09
N VAL A 317 22.14 14.25 12.51
CA VAL A 317 22.43 13.93 13.92
C VAL A 317 23.63 14.73 14.41
N ASP A 318 24.72 14.78 13.65
CA ASP A 318 25.92 15.50 14.06
C ASP A 318 25.72 17.03 14.10
N LEU A 319 25.02 17.59 13.09
CA LEU A 319 24.78 19.03 12.97
C LEU A 319 23.75 19.59 13.96
N ALA A 320 22.89 18.75 14.53
CA ALA A 320 21.91 19.16 15.53
C ALA A 320 22.25 18.61 16.92
N ALA A 321 22.08 17.30 17.13
CA ALA A 321 22.30 16.68 18.42
C ALA A 321 23.80 16.67 18.81
N GLY A 322 24.70 16.49 17.84
CA GLY A 322 26.15 16.48 18.06
C GLY A 322 26.69 17.84 18.47
N GLU A 323 26.28 18.93 17.80
CA GLU A 323 26.64 20.29 18.22
C GLU A 323 26.07 20.65 19.60
N LYS A 324 24.87 20.18 19.92
CA LYS A 324 24.27 20.36 21.24
C LYS A 324 25.01 19.59 22.32
N GLU A 325 25.41 18.35 22.04
CA GLU A 325 26.24 17.53 22.94
C GLU A 325 27.61 18.18 23.22
N ARG A 326 28.16 18.87 22.22
CA ARG A 326 29.45 19.57 22.31
C ARG A 326 29.37 20.97 22.94
N GLY A 327 28.17 21.50 23.20
CA GLY A 327 27.97 22.86 23.68
C GLY A 327 28.36 23.95 22.67
N THR A 328 28.41 23.62 21.38
CA THR A 328 28.76 24.58 20.31
C THR A 328 27.53 25.28 19.73
N MET A 329 26.34 24.75 20.01
CA MET A 329 25.07 25.27 19.54
C MET A 329 24.74 26.64 20.15
N GLU A 330 25.02 26.81 21.45
CA GLU A 330 24.83 28.07 22.20
C GLU A 330 25.65 29.20 21.60
N THR A 331 26.88 28.90 21.17
CA THR A 331 27.77 29.89 20.51
C THR A 331 27.19 30.33 19.15
N LEU A 332 26.59 29.40 18.40
CA LEU A 332 25.97 29.70 17.12
C LEU A 332 24.70 30.56 17.28
N LEU A 333 23.96 30.42 18.38
CA LEU A 333 22.77 31.20 18.69
C LEU A 333 23.06 32.64 19.14
N ILE A 334 24.28 32.94 19.59
CA ILE A 334 24.73 34.31 19.95
C ILE A 334 25.18 35.09 18.69
N CYS A 335 25.50 34.40 17.60
CA CYS A 335 25.91 35.04 16.34
C CYS A 335 24.79 35.92 15.76
N PRO A 336 25.11 36.98 14.98
CA PRO A 336 24.12 37.87 14.36
C PRO A 336 23.44 37.22 13.13
N ALA A 337 22.99 35.96 13.27
CA ALA A 337 22.24 35.21 12.30
C ALA A 337 20.88 34.84 12.91
N THR A 338 19.82 34.92 12.11
CA THR A 338 18.48 34.51 12.58
C THR A 338 18.39 32.98 12.69
N ARG A 339 17.51 32.45 13.56
CA ARG A 339 17.30 31.00 13.70
C ARG A 339 16.98 30.34 12.36
N THR A 340 16.16 30.97 11.53
CA THR A 340 15.86 30.51 10.17
C THR A 340 17.10 30.43 9.28
N GLU A 341 18.01 31.41 9.34
CA GLU A 341 19.25 31.39 8.56
C GLU A 341 20.18 30.24 9.00
N ILE A 342 20.23 29.96 10.31
CA ILE A 342 20.99 28.84 10.88
C ILE A 342 20.43 27.51 10.36
N VAL A 343 19.11 27.31 10.48
CA VAL A 343 18.45 26.07 10.02
C VAL A 343 18.63 25.88 8.52
N LEU A 344 18.48 26.93 7.70
CA LEU A 344 18.69 26.82 6.26
C LEU A 344 20.12 26.45 5.88
N GLY A 345 21.12 27.02 6.57
CA GLY A 345 22.52 26.64 6.37
C GLY A 345 22.78 25.16 6.66
N LYS A 346 22.29 24.67 7.81
CA LYS A 346 22.38 23.25 8.19
C LYS A 346 21.62 22.34 7.25
N PHE A 347 20.40 22.72 6.88
CA PHE A 347 19.55 21.97 5.94
C PHE A 347 20.24 21.78 4.59
N LEU A 348 20.81 22.84 4.01
CA LEU A 348 21.52 22.74 2.72
C LEU A 348 22.75 21.83 2.84
N THR A 349 23.45 21.84 3.98
CA THR A 349 24.57 20.92 4.23
C THR A 349 24.10 19.47 4.25
N VAL A 350 23.07 19.15 5.04
CA VAL A 350 22.51 17.78 5.09
C VAL A 350 22.01 17.34 3.71
N MET A 351 21.33 18.23 2.98
CA MET A 351 20.83 17.94 1.63
C MET A 351 21.96 17.67 0.64
N LEU A 352 23.07 18.42 0.72
CA LEU A 352 24.24 18.17 -0.11
C LEU A 352 24.83 16.78 0.17
N PHE A 353 25.01 16.41 1.44
CA PHE A 353 25.54 15.08 1.79
C PHE A 353 24.59 13.95 1.39
N SER A 354 23.29 14.14 1.60
CA SER A 354 22.24 13.22 1.16
C SER A 354 22.28 12.98 -0.35
N ALA A 355 22.27 14.05 -1.15
CA ALA A 355 22.34 13.96 -2.61
C ALA A 355 23.68 13.37 -3.08
N SER A 356 24.79 13.79 -2.49
CA SER A 356 26.13 13.27 -2.84
C SER A 356 26.25 11.78 -2.56
N THR A 357 25.72 11.31 -1.43
CA THR A 357 25.68 9.88 -1.06
C THR A 357 24.93 9.06 -2.08
N ALA A 358 23.73 9.52 -2.47
CA ALA A 358 22.93 8.83 -3.46
C ALA A 358 23.62 8.79 -4.84
N LEU A 359 24.21 9.90 -5.28
CA LEU A 359 24.94 9.98 -6.56
C LEU A 359 26.20 9.11 -6.58
N LEU A 360 26.98 9.10 -5.50
CA LEU A 360 28.17 8.25 -5.37
C LEU A 360 27.80 6.76 -5.40
N ASN A 361 26.74 6.36 -4.69
CA ASN A 361 26.27 4.98 -4.71
C ASN A 361 25.71 4.57 -6.08
N LEU A 362 24.97 5.44 -6.75
CA LEU A 362 24.48 5.20 -8.11
C LEU A 362 25.66 5.01 -9.09
N SER A 363 26.69 5.87 -8.97
CA SER A 363 27.89 5.80 -9.80
C SER A 363 28.67 4.51 -9.54
N SER A 364 28.81 4.12 -8.27
CA SER A 364 29.47 2.88 -7.86
C SER A 364 28.73 1.64 -8.34
N LEU A 365 27.40 1.62 -8.28
CA LEU A 365 26.61 0.52 -8.81
C LEU A 365 26.75 0.41 -10.33
N GLY A 366 26.79 1.54 -11.04
CA GLY A 366 27.07 1.58 -12.47
C GLY A 366 28.46 1.02 -12.81
N PHE A 367 29.49 1.38 -12.04
CA PHE A 367 30.85 0.86 -12.23
C PHE A 367 30.98 -0.62 -11.87
N THR A 368 30.46 -1.02 -10.71
CA THR A 368 30.47 -2.40 -10.21
C THR A 368 29.67 -3.32 -11.13
N GLY A 369 28.53 -2.85 -11.65
CA GLY A 369 27.73 -3.57 -12.64
C GLY A 369 28.53 -3.85 -13.91
N LYS A 370 29.19 -2.83 -14.48
CA LYS A 370 30.07 -3.00 -15.65
C LYS A 370 31.25 -3.93 -15.38
N TYR A 371 31.87 -3.83 -14.20
CA TYR A 371 33.03 -4.64 -13.84
C TYR A 371 32.66 -6.11 -13.56
N MET A 372 31.53 -6.36 -12.90
CA MET A 372 30.99 -7.71 -12.73
C MET A 372 30.57 -8.31 -14.06
N ALA A 373 29.99 -7.50 -14.95
CA ALA A 373 29.65 -7.92 -16.29
C ALA A 373 30.88 -8.34 -17.12
N SER A 374 31.99 -7.62 -17.01
CA SER A 374 33.22 -7.98 -17.72
C SER A 374 33.91 -9.23 -17.13
N LEU A 375 33.83 -9.46 -15.81
CA LEU A 375 34.30 -10.71 -15.20
C LEU A 375 33.41 -11.91 -15.55
N ALA A 376 32.11 -11.69 -15.74
CA ALA A 376 31.11 -12.70 -16.05
C ALA A 376 31.20 -13.28 -17.47
N ALA A 377 31.96 -12.62 -18.37
CA ALA A 377 32.22 -13.10 -19.73
C ALA A 377 32.98 -14.45 -19.78
N GLY A 378 33.41 -15.01 -18.63
CA GLY A 378 34.07 -16.31 -18.49
C GLY A 378 33.17 -17.55 -18.33
N GLY A 379 31.87 -17.48 -18.60
CA GLY A 379 31.02 -18.68 -18.81
C GLY A 379 30.36 -19.34 -17.59
N GLY A 380 30.37 -18.71 -16.41
CA GLY A 380 29.62 -19.19 -15.23
C GLY A 380 28.21 -18.59 -15.09
N ALA A 381 27.45 -18.95 -14.05
CA ALA A 381 26.11 -18.40 -13.74
C ALA A 381 26.07 -16.86 -13.61
N ALA A 382 27.24 -16.23 -13.44
CA ALA A 382 27.43 -14.78 -13.51
C ALA A 382 27.19 -14.19 -14.92
N SER A 383 27.23 -14.98 -16.00
CA SER A 383 27.05 -14.53 -17.39
C SER A 383 25.70 -13.85 -17.64
N ARG A 384 24.65 -14.23 -16.90
CA ARG A 384 23.31 -13.61 -16.98
C ARG A 384 23.25 -12.19 -16.43
N LEU A 385 24.15 -11.82 -15.52
CA LEU A 385 24.29 -10.44 -15.02
C LEU A 385 25.15 -9.57 -15.96
N GLY A 386 26.00 -10.21 -16.77
CA GLY A 386 26.87 -9.53 -17.73
C GLY A 386 26.16 -8.92 -18.94
N ASP A 387 24.93 -9.35 -19.18
CA ASP A 387 24.08 -8.88 -20.27
C ASP A 387 23.13 -7.73 -19.87
N LEU A 388 23.27 -7.18 -18.66
CA LEU A 388 22.48 -6.04 -18.20
C LEU A 388 22.92 -4.76 -18.93
N SER A 389 22.12 -4.32 -19.90
CA SER A 389 22.30 -3.01 -20.53
C SER A 389 22.15 -1.89 -19.50
N LEU A 390 22.97 -0.83 -19.65
CA LEU A 390 22.79 0.37 -18.85
C LEU A 390 21.43 1.04 -19.15
N PRO A 391 20.81 1.69 -18.15
CA PRO A 391 19.62 2.49 -18.38
C PRO A 391 19.89 3.62 -19.40
N PRO A 392 18.89 4.03 -20.19
CA PRO A 392 18.97 5.20 -21.05
C PRO A 392 19.37 6.46 -20.25
N LEU A 393 20.12 7.35 -20.89
CA LEU A 393 20.53 8.64 -20.32
C LEU A 393 19.33 9.46 -19.82
N ALA A 394 18.19 9.40 -20.52
CA ALA A 394 16.95 10.04 -20.11
C ALA A 394 16.45 9.54 -18.74
N SER A 395 16.51 8.24 -18.48
CA SER A 395 16.09 7.66 -17.20
C SER A 395 17.03 8.09 -16.07
N LEU A 396 18.34 8.21 -16.33
CA LEU A 396 19.30 8.71 -15.35
C LEU A 396 19.05 10.17 -14.95
N VAL A 397 18.61 11.02 -15.90
CA VAL A 397 18.21 12.40 -15.58
C VAL A 397 17.04 12.40 -14.59
N TRP A 398 16.03 11.55 -14.82
CA TRP A 398 14.89 11.42 -13.89
C TRP A 398 15.28 10.92 -12.50
N VAL A 399 16.28 10.04 -12.39
CA VAL A 399 16.86 9.65 -11.10
C VAL A 399 17.37 10.89 -10.35
N VAL A 400 18.11 11.77 -11.01
CA VAL A 400 18.65 13.00 -10.39
C VAL A 400 17.53 13.99 -10.05
N VAL A 401 16.56 14.17 -10.95
CA VAL A 401 15.42 15.07 -10.73
C VAL A 401 14.59 14.61 -9.52
N MET A 402 14.36 13.31 -9.35
CA MET A 402 13.61 12.76 -8.20
C MET A 402 14.45 12.68 -6.92
N LEU A 403 15.78 12.63 -7.03
CA LEU A 403 16.68 12.63 -5.89
C LEU A 403 16.62 13.95 -5.11
N LEU A 404 16.60 15.10 -5.79
CA LEU A 404 16.60 16.41 -5.13
C LEU A 404 15.44 16.61 -4.13
N PRO A 405 14.16 16.40 -4.51
CA PRO A 405 13.06 16.57 -3.57
C PRO A 405 13.08 15.52 -2.45
N LEU A 406 13.55 14.29 -2.71
CA LEU A 406 13.68 13.26 -1.68
C LEU A 406 14.81 13.57 -0.68
N ALA A 407 15.97 14.00 -1.17
CA ALA A 407 17.09 14.45 -0.34
C ALA A 407 16.67 15.64 0.52
N SER A 408 15.95 16.60 -0.08
CA SER A 408 15.38 17.75 0.61
C SER A 408 14.41 17.31 1.72
N LEU A 409 13.42 16.48 1.41
CA LEU A 409 12.46 15.98 2.39
C LEU A 409 13.14 15.29 3.58
N PHE A 410 14.02 14.33 3.32
CA PHE A 410 14.70 13.59 4.39
C PHE A 410 15.67 14.46 5.18
N SER A 411 16.35 15.42 4.55
CA SER A 411 17.22 16.37 5.26
C SER A 411 16.44 17.23 6.24
N ALA A 412 15.27 17.75 5.83
CA ALA A 412 14.42 18.54 6.71
C ALA A 412 13.85 17.70 7.86
N LEU A 413 13.35 16.49 7.59
CA LEU A 413 12.80 15.60 8.61
C LEU A 413 13.86 15.12 9.60
N CYS A 414 15.03 14.69 9.11
CA CYS A 414 16.13 14.25 9.97
C CYS A 414 16.62 15.40 10.85
N LEU A 415 16.74 16.61 10.31
CA LEU A 415 17.15 17.78 11.08
C LEU A 415 16.11 18.11 12.16
N ALA A 416 14.82 18.13 11.82
CA ALA A 416 13.75 18.40 12.78
C ALA A 416 13.73 17.37 13.93
N LEU A 417 13.87 16.08 13.63
CA LEU A 417 13.87 15.02 14.62
C LEU A 417 15.15 15.01 15.47
N ALA A 418 16.32 15.29 14.85
CA ALA A 418 17.60 15.29 15.54
C ALA A 418 17.71 16.43 16.57
N THR A 419 17.05 17.57 16.35
CA THR A 419 17.06 18.71 17.29
C THR A 419 16.45 18.37 18.65
N PHE A 420 15.55 17.39 18.74
CA PHE A 420 14.99 16.94 20.02
C PHE A 420 16.01 16.21 20.89
N ALA A 421 17.05 15.62 20.29
CA ALA A 421 18.07 14.88 21.02
C ALA A 421 19.09 15.79 21.68
N LYS A 422 19.69 15.29 22.76
CA LYS A 422 20.77 15.97 23.50
C LYS A 422 22.13 15.39 23.20
N SER A 423 22.14 14.13 22.78
CA SER A 423 23.34 13.42 22.36
C SER A 423 23.14 12.83 20.98
N SER A 424 24.25 12.61 20.29
CA SER A 424 24.28 11.95 19.00
C SER A 424 23.63 10.55 19.08
N LYS A 425 23.79 9.84 20.20
CA LYS A 425 23.15 8.52 20.44
C LYS A 425 21.63 8.63 20.53
N GLU A 426 21.12 9.59 21.29
CA GLU A 426 19.67 9.85 21.40
C GLU A 426 19.09 10.27 20.03
N GLY A 427 19.83 11.07 19.26
CA GLY A 427 19.45 11.47 17.91
C GLY A 427 19.24 10.27 16.99
N GLN A 428 20.15 9.29 17.02
CA GLN A 428 19.99 8.05 16.26
C GLN A 428 18.72 7.28 16.65
N TYR A 429 18.38 7.22 17.95
CA TYR A 429 17.16 6.56 18.40
C TYR A 429 15.90 7.29 17.91
N TYR A 430 15.85 8.63 17.93
CA TYR A 430 14.70 9.38 17.42
C TYR A 430 14.53 9.27 15.91
N LEU A 431 15.61 9.12 15.14
CA LEU A 431 15.52 8.93 13.69
C LEU A 431 15.25 7.47 13.28
N THR A 432 15.40 6.49 14.17
CA THR A 432 15.19 5.06 13.83
C THR A 432 13.74 4.76 13.38
N PRO A 433 12.68 5.27 14.02
CA PRO A 433 11.32 5.09 13.51
C PRO A 433 11.11 5.64 12.09
N LEU A 434 11.76 6.77 11.75
CA LEU A 434 11.73 7.31 10.39
C LEU A 434 12.38 6.33 9.40
N LEU A 435 13.50 5.70 9.78
CA LEU A 435 14.14 4.63 8.99
C LEU A 435 13.22 3.41 8.82
N MET A 436 12.52 2.96 9.87
CA MET A 436 11.61 1.82 9.78
C MET A 436 10.43 2.09 8.84
N VAL A 437 9.79 3.25 8.96
CA VAL A 437 8.65 3.64 8.11
C VAL A 437 9.09 3.73 6.65
N THR A 438 10.21 4.38 6.39
CA THR A 438 10.73 4.54 5.02
C THR A 438 11.17 3.22 4.41
N MET A 439 11.79 2.31 5.18
CA MET A 439 12.07 0.94 4.72
C MET A 439 10.80 0.20 4.33
N GLY A 440 9.73 0.30 5.13
CA GLY A 440 8.43 -0.27 4.78
C GLY A 440 7.87 0.28 3.48
N LEU A 441 7.93 1.60 3.29
CA LEU A 441 7.52 2.25 2.04
C LEU A 441 8.38 1.82 0.84
N THR A 442 9.69 1.64 1.04
CA THR A 442 10.60 1.14 0.00
C THR A 442 10.21 -0.27 -0.45
N VAL A 443 9.95 -1.18 0.48
CA VAL A 443 9.49 -2.55 0.16
C VAL A 443 8.13 -2.51 -0.55
N PHE A 444 7.21 -1.66 -0.08
CA PHE A 444 5.91 -1.47 -0.72
C PHE A 444 6.05 -0.99 -2.18
N CYS A 445 6.87 0.03 -2.44
CA CYS A 445 7.10 0.55 -3.80
C CYS A 445 7.83 -0.46 -4.70
N ALA A 446 8.70 -1.31 -4.14
CA ALA A 446 9.40 -2.36 -4.87
C ALA A 446 8.46 -3.49 -5.34
N SER A 447 7.30 -3.67 -4.69
CA SER A 447 6.34 -4.71 -5.04
C SER A 447 5.84 -4.58 -6.49
N PRO A 448 5.81 -5.65 -7.30
CA PRO A 448 5.32 -5.61 -8.68
C PRO A 448 3.80 -5.35 -8.78
N ALA A 449 3.05 -5.45 -7.68
CA ALA A 449 1.62 -5.17 -7.65
C ALA A 449 1.30 -3.66 -7.53
N VAL A 450 2.27 -2.85 -7.09
CA VAL A 450 2.08 -1.42 -6.84
C VAL A 450 2.63 -0.63 -8.03
N GLU A 451 1.74 0.03 -8.76
CA GLU A 451 2.08 0.95 -9.85
C GLU A 451 1.72 2.38 -9.46
N ILE A 452 2.17 3.36 -10.25
CA ILE A 452 1.82 4.75 -9.98
C ILE A 452 0.35 5.00 -10.33
N GLU A 453 -0.38 5.56 -9.38
CA GLU A 453 -1.78 5.96 -9.51
C GLU A 453 -1.94 7.40 -9.02
N PRO A 454 -3.04 8.12 -9.36
CA PRO A 454 -3.20 9.52 -8.97
C PRO A 454 -3.01 9.76 -7.46
N PHE A 455 -3.56 8.92 -6.60
CA PHE A 455 -3.34 8.99 -5.16
C PHE A 455 -1.87 8.80 -4.77
N TYR A 456 -1.20 7.78 -5.31
CA TYR A 456 0.21 7.54 -4.98
C TYR A 456 1.15 8.64 -5.50
N SER A 457 0.76 9.33 -6.58
CA SER A 457 1.53 10.43 -7.16
C SER A 457 1.64 11.65 -6.22
N VAL A 458 0.68 11.85 -5.31
CA VAL A 458 0.68 12.96 -4.35
C VAL A 458 1.23 12.58 -2.97
N MET A 459 1.64 11.33 -2.78
CA MET A 459 2.15 10.83 -1.50
C MET A 459 3.67 11.06 -1.39
N PRO A 460 4.17 11.54 -0.24
CA PRO A 460 5.59 11.74 -0.04
C PRO A 460 6.32 10.40 -0.12
N VAL A 461 7.55 10.40 -0.64
CA VAL A 461 8.39 9.21 -0.86
C VAL A 461 7.86 8.26 -1.94
N MET A 462 6.60 7.85 -1.87
CA MET A 462 5.97 6.93 -2.81
C MET A 462 5.84 7.53 -4.21
N GLY A 463 5.40 8.79 -4.33
CA GLY A 463 5.24 9.45 -5.62
C GLY A 463 6.53 9.46 -6.46
N PRO A 464 7.65 10.02 -5.95
CA PRO A 464 8.93 10.00 -6.65
C PRO A 464 9.43 8.59 -6.97
N ALA A 465 9.25 7.64 -6.05
CA ALA A 465 9.72 6.27 -6.22
C ALA A 465 8.93 5.51 -7.30
N LEU A 466 7.60 5.58 -7.28
CA LEU A 466 6.74 4.91 -8.25
C LEU A 466 6.78 5.58 -9.62
N LEU A 467 6.95 6.91 -9.67
CA LEU A 467 7.18 7.61 -10.93
C LEU A 467 8.50 7.16 -11.57
N LEU A 468 9.58 7.10 -10.78
CA LEU A 468 10.86 6.62 -11.27
C LEU A 468 10.79 5.15 -11.71
N LYS A 469 10.09 4.30 -10.94
CA LYS A 469 9.82 2.90 -11.32
C LYS A 469 9.11 2.80 -12.66
N GLY A 470 8.06 3.59 -12.87
CA GLY A 470 7.31 3.65 -14.12
C GLY A 470 8.18 4.11 -15.29
N LEU A 471 8.96 5.18 -15.11
CA LEU A 471 9.86 5.73 -16.13
C LEU A 471 11.03 4.79 -16.48
N LEU A 472 11.47 3.95 -15.54
CA LEU A 472 12.48 2.92 -15.80
C LEU A 472 11.91 1.69 -16.49
N LYS A 473 10.65 1.33 -16.21
CA LYS A 473 9.95 0.21 -16.85
C LYS A 473 9.48 0.56 -18.27
N ALA A 474 9.17 1.83 -18.54
CA ALA A 474 8.73 2.28 -19.84
C ALA A 474 9.89 2.24 -20.86
N THR A 475 9.78 1.38 -21.86
CA THR A 475 10.74 1.24 -22.97
C THR A 475 10.51 2.25 -24.11
N GLY A 476 9.61 3.22 -23.91
CA GLY A 476 9.38 4.34 -24.82
C GLY A 476 8.75 5.55 -24.11
N PRO A 477 8.63 6.71 -24.78
CA PRO A 477 7.98 7.89 -24.24
C PRO A 477 6.46 7.68 -24.13
N SER A 478 6.03 6.90 -23.14
CA SER A 478 4.61 6.76 -22.78
C SER A 478 4.14 8.09 -22.18
N THR A 479 3.36 8.85 -22.94
CA THR A 479 2.82 10.16 -22.54
C THR A 479 2.05 10.09 -21.22
N GLU A 480 1.47 8.93 -20.91
CA GLU A 480 0.67 8.67 -19.70
C GLU A 480 1.47 8.81 -18.39
N ILE A 481 2.72 8.31 -18.34
CA ILE A 481 3.51 8.33 -17.09
C ILE A 481 3.97 9.76 -16.76
N TYR A 482 4.26 10.57 -17.77
CA TYR A 482 4.73 11.95 -17.57
C TYR A 482 3.67 12.86 -16.97
N VAL A 483 2.38 12.54 -17.10
CA VAL A 483 1.28 13.28 -16.47
C VAL A 483 1.46 13.34 -14.95
N TYR A 484 2.03 12.29 -14.34
CA TYR A 484 2.27 12.23 -12.91
C TYR A 484 3.51 13.03 -12.45
N ALA A 485 4.38 13.50 -13.35
CA ALA A 485 5.58 14.24 -12.97
C ALA A 485 5.26 15.56 -12.24
N ILE A 486 4.26 16.29 -12.72
CA ILE A 486 3.83 17.57 -12.13
C ILE A 486 3.30 17.39 -10.70
N PRO A 487 2.29 16.53 -10.44
CA PRO A 487 1.78 16.35 -9.08
C PRO A 487 2.85 15.80 -8.14
N VAL A 488 3.72 14.88 -8.60
CA VAL A 488 4.83 14.34 -7.80
C VAL A 488 5.80 15.44 -7.37
N LEU A 489 6.26 16.28 -8.31
CA LEU A 489 7.21 17.35 -8.01
C LEU A 489 6.59 18.41 -7.11
N LEU A 490 5.36 18.86 -7.42
CA LEU A 490 4.68 19.89 -6.65
C LEU A 490 4.44 19.45 -5.20
N THR A 491 3.95 18.23 -5.00
CA THR A 491 3.71 17.71 -3.65
C THR A 491 5.00 17.41 -2.91
N SER A 492 6.02 16.86 -3.56
CA SER A 492 7.31 16.58 -2.90
C SER A 492 8.03 17.85 -2.46
N ILE A 493 7.95 18.93 -3.25
CA ILE A 493 8.43 20.25 -2.85
C ILE A 493 7.58 20.78 -1.69
N GLY A 494 6.25 20.66 -1.78
CA GLY A 494 5.33 21.07 -0.71
C GLY A 494 5.63 20.40 0.64
N TYR A 495 5.78 19.07 0.67
CA TYR A 495 6.13 18.32 1.88
C TYR A 495 7.53 18.67 2.39
N SER A 496 8.50 18.91 1.50
CA SER A 496 9.84 19.38 1.90
C SER A 496 9.77 20.73 2.60
N LEU A 497 9.02 21.68 2.05
CA LEU A 497 8.84 23.01 2.64
C LEU A 497 8.12 22.93 3.99
N LEU A 498 7.12 22.04 4.11
CA LEU A 498 6.42 21.80 5.37
C LEU A 498 7.34 21.19 6.44
N ALA A 499 8.14 20.19 6.06
CA ALA A 499 9.12 19.57 6.95
C ALA A 499 10.21 20.58 7.38
N LEU A 500 10.65 21.44 6.46
CA LEU A 500 11.64 22.48 6.75
C LEU A 500 11.05 23.57 7.65
N TRP A 501 9.80 23.98 7.41
CA TRP A 501 9.07 24.87 8.30
C TRP A 501 8.97 24.29 9.71
N TRP A 502 8.67 23.00 9.83
CA TRP A 502 8.65 22.30 11.12
C TRP A 502 10.05 22.29 11.78
N ALA A 503 11.12 22.04 11.02
CA ALA A 503 12.49 22.11 11.54
C ALA A 503 12.83 23.51 12.08
N ILE A 504 12.43 24.57 11.38
CA ILE A 504 12.62 25.96 11.81
C ILE A 504 11.86 26.23 13.11
N GLU A 505 10.62 25.77 13.24
CA GLU A 505 9.82 25.90 14.46
C GLU A 505 10.48 25.18 15.64
N GLN A 506 11.02 23.97 15.44
CA GLN A 506 11.73 23.24 16.49
C GLN A 506 12.99 23.96 16.97
N PHE A 507 13.79 24.50 16.05
CA PHE A 507 14.94 25.34 16.41
C PHE A 507 14.53 26.69 17.05
N ALA A 508 13.28 27.13 16.89
CA ALA A 508 12.77 28.31 17.58
C ALA A 508 12.33 28.03 19.02
N SER A 509 12.05 26.76 19.37
CA SER A 509 11.60 26.38 20.70
C SER A 509 12.76 26.21 21.69
N GLU A 510 12.76 27.01 22.76
CA GLU A 510 13.77 26.91 23.83
C GLU A 510 13.65 25.63 24.65
N GLU A 511 12.44 25.14 24.86
CA GLU A 511 12.18 23.88 25.56
C GLU A 511 12.85 22.70 24.84
N VAL A 512 12.83 22.70 23.50
CA VAL A 512 13.46 21.65 22.69
C VAL A 512 14.97 21.81 22.70
N LEU A 513 15.45 23.04 22.57
CA LEU A 513 16.87 23.39 22.60
C LEU A 513 17.55 23.06 23.94
N PHE A 514 16.89 23.29 25.08
CA PHE A 514 17.50 23.19 26.41
C PHE A 514 16.92 22.09 27.32
N ARG A 515 16.19 21.12 26.76
CA ARG A 515 15.59 20.01 27.52
C ARG A 515 16.61 19.30 28.44
N GLU A 516 16.28 19.06 29.72
CA GLU A 516 17.11 18.34 30.71
C GLU A 516 16.89 16.82 30.74
N ALA A 517 17.98 16.03 30.85
CA ALA A 517 17.96 14.58 30.62
C ALA A 517 17.32 13.82 31.79
N GLU A 518 16.04 13.46 31.66
CA GLU A 518 15.44 12.45 32.52
C GLU A 518 16.06 11.08 32.20
N ARG A 519 16.80 10.52 33.17
CA ARG A 519 17.27 9.13 33.11
C ARG A 519 16.05 8.21 33.26
N PHE A 520 15.66 7.55 32.18
CA PHE A 520 14.55 6.60 32.19
C PHE A 520 14.89 5.37 33.05
N ASP A 521 14.19 5.21 34.17
CA ASP A 521 14.20 3.99 34.99
C ASP A 521 12.86 3.30 34.87
N LEU A 522 12.85 2.09 34.29
CA LEU A 522 11.63 1.33 34.00
C LEU A 522 10.81 1.02 35.26
N ARG A 523 11.45 0.72 36.40
CA ARG A 523 10.74 0.39 37.64
C ARG A 523 10.09 1.62 38.26
N LEU A 524 10.82 2.73 38.28
CA LEU A 524 10.26 4.00 38.72
C LEU A 524 9.15 4.43 37.77
N TRP A 525 9.33 4.32 36.46
CA TRP A 525 8.32 4.68 35.46
C TRP A 525 7.01 3.89 35.64
N VAL A 526 7.06 2.56 35.78
CA VAL A 526 5.84 1.75 36.03
C VAL A 526 5.16 2.13 37.35
N LYS A 527 5.95 2.42 38.40
CA LYS A 527 5.41 2.81 39.70
C LYS A 527 4.72 4.18 39.64
N HIS A 528 5.30 5.17 38.94
CA HIS A 528 4.67 6.47 38.73
C HIS A 528 3.44 6.35 37.82
N LEU A 529 3.51 5.54 36.75
CA LEU A 529 2.38 5.32 35.83
C LEU A 529 1.11 4.78 36.52
N LEU A 530 1.28 3.88 37.50
CA LEU A 530 0.15 3.31 38.24
C LEU A 530 -0.30 4.15 39.45
N ARG A 531 0.60 4.98 40.01
CA ARG A 531 0.35 5.76 41.22
C ARG A 531 -0.13 7.18 40.91
N ASP A 532 0.52 7.85 39.97
CA ASP A 532 0.33 9.26 39.65
C ASP A 532 -0.62 9.40 38.46
N LYS A 533 -1.86 8.95 38.70
CA LYS A 533 -2.92 9.03 37.69
C LYS A 533 -3.41 10.46 37.57
N GLU A 534 -3.56 10.92 36.33
CA GLU A 534 -4.14 12.22 36.04
C GLU A 534 -5.64 12.14 35.74
N LEU A 535 -6.32 13.30 35.62
CA LEU A 535 -7.76 13.36 35.33
C LEU A 535 -8.13 12.83 33.93
N THR A 536 -7.21 12.99 32.98
CA THR A 536 -7.35 12.64 31.56
C THR A 536 -6.00 12.13 31.06
N PRO A 537 -5.95 11.32 29.98
CA PRO A 537 -4.68 10.79 29.50
C PRO A 537 -3.74 11.91 29.03
N SER A 538 -2.44 11.64 29.02
CA SER A 538 -1.44 12.52 28.43
C SER A 538 -1.44 12.42 26.89
N PHE A 539 -0.76 13.36 26.23
CA PHE A 539 -0.57 13.31 24.77
C PHE A 539 0.15 12.03 24.34
N ALA A 540 1.17 11.62 25.10
CA ALA A 540 1.95 10.41 24.82
C ALA A 540 1.14 9.13 25.02
N GLU A 541 0.29 9.07 26.06
CA GLU A 541 -0.60 7.93 26.30
C GLU A 541 -1.65 7.78 25.20
N ALA A 542 -2.21 8.88 24.71
CA ALA A 542 -3.12 8.87 23.56
C ALA A 542 -2.42 8.35 22.29
N GLY A 543 -1.20 8.83 22.01
CA GLY A 543 -0.39 8.35 20.90
C GLY A 543 -0.02 6.87 21.02
N PHE A 544 0.35 6.41 22.22
CA PHE A 544 0.65 5.00 22.49
C PHE A 544 -0.58 4.11 22.31
N CYS A 545 -1.75 4.53 22.83
CA CYS A 545 -3.00 3.80 22.63
C CYS A 545 -3.32 3.62 21.14
N PHE A 546 -3.12 4.68 20.34
CA PHE A 546 -3.31 4.59 18.89
C PHE A 546 -2.37 3.56 18.23
N VAL A 547 -1.07 3.61 18.55
CA VAL A 547 -0.08 2.67 18.03
C VAL A 547 -0.40 1.23 18.47
N LEU A 548 -0.87 1.04 19.70
CA LEU A 548 -1.30 -0.25 20.20
C LEU A 548 -2.51 -0.80 19.42
N ILE A 549 -3.54 0.02 19.18
CA ILE A 549 -4.70 -0.36 18.36
C ILE A 549 -4.24 -0.77 16.95
N LEU A 550 -3.38 0.03 16.31
CA LEU A 550 -2.83 -0.27 14.99
C LEU A 550 -2.07 -1.60 14.96
N LEU A 551 -1.20 -1.84 15.95
CA LEU A 551 -0.43 -3.08 16.05
C LEU A 551 -1.33 -4.30 16.24
N LEU A 552 -2.32 -4.19 17.13
CA LEU A 552 -3.28 -5.27 17.39
C LEU A 552 -4.10 -5.59 16.15
N GLN A 553 -4.56 -4.58 15.41
CA GLN A 553 -5.25 -4.78 14.14
C GLN A 553 -4.35 -5.49 13.13
N PHE A 554 -3.11 -5.02 12.95
CA PHE A 554 -2.16 -5.62 12.01
C PHE A 554 -1.91 -7.10 12.32
N LEU A 555 -1.66 -7.43 13.59
CA LEU A 555 -1.45 -8.81 14.05
C LEU A 555 -2.70 -9.69 13.86
N SER A 556 -3.89 -9.12 14.03
CA SER A 556 -5.15 -9.85 13.90
C SER A 556 -5.51 -10.21 12.45
N MET A 557 -5.00 -9.48 11.45
CA MET A 557 -5.38 -9.68 10.04
C MET A 557 -5.11 -11.11 9.58
N LYS A 558 -3.94 -11.67 9.90
CA LYS A 558 -3.58 -13.05 9.51
C LYS A 558 -4.48 -14.08 10.18
N ALA A 559 -4.80 -13.88 11.46
CA ALA A 559 -5.69 -14.77 12.20
C ALA A 559 -7.11 -14.75 11.61
N MET A 560 -7.60 -13.55 11.24
CA MET A 560 -8.92 -13.38 10.63
C MET A 560 -9.00 -14.00 9.23
N GLN A 561 -7.99 -13.79 8.40
CA GLN A 561 -7.90 -14.43 7.07
C GLN A 561 -7.90 -15.96 7.19
N THR A 562 -7.15 -16.50 8.15
CA THR A 562 -7.10 -17.94 8.40
C THR A 562 -8.45 -18.49 8.87
N ALA A 563 -9.13 -17.79 9.78
CA ALA A 563 -10.46 -18.16 10.24
C ALA A 563 -11.49 -18.15 9.09
N MET A 564 -11.38 -17.20 8.16
CA MET A 564 -12.27 -17.10 7.01
C MET A 564 -12.01 -18.17 5.94
N ALA A 565 -10.75 -18.54 5.71
CA ALA A 565 -10.39 -19.60 4.77
C ALA A 565 -10.91 -20.99 5.20
N GLY A 566 -11.11 -21.23 6.51
CA GLY A 566 -11.62 -22.49 7.03
C GLY A 566 -13.15 -22.60 7.13
N ALA A 567 -13.89 -21.54 6.78
CA ALA A 567 -15.32 -21.47 6.99
C ALA A 567 -16.14 -22.05 5.83
N LYS A 568 -17.20 -22.80 6.13
CA LYS A 568 -18.17 -23.30 5.13
C LYS A 568 -19.00 -22.16 4.57
N ASP A 569 -19.27 -22.17 3.26
CA ASP A 569 -19.90 -21.06 2.53
C ASP A 569 -21.21 -20.56 3.14
N ASP A 570 -22.07 -21.44 3.64
CA ASP A 570 -23.37 -21.08 4.24
C ASP A 570 -23.24 -20.20 5.50
N ASN A 571 -22.15 -20.36 6.27
CA ASN A 571 -21.92 -19.63 7.53
C ASN A 571 -20.93 -18.48 7.40
N ARG A 572 -20.30 -18.30 6.24
CA ARG A 572 -19.27 -17.26 6.03
C ARG A 572 -19.81 -15.86 6.32
N ALA A 573 -20.98 -15.53 5.81
CA ALA A 573 -21.60 -14.22 6.02
C ALA A 573 -21.81 -13.88 7.51
N LEU A 574 -22.32 -14.83 8.30
CA LEU A 574 -22.53 -14.64 9.74
C LEU A 574 -21.20 -14.53 10.49
N LEU A 575 -20.23 -15.40 10.16
CA LEU A 575 -18.91 -15.38 10.75
C LEU A 575 -18.19 -14.05 10.45
N SER A 576 -18.30 -13.51 9.23
CA SER A 576 -17.77 -12.19 8.87
C SER A 576 -18.36 -11.07 9.76
N MET A 577 -19.67 -11.08 10.02
CA MET A 577 -20.30 -10.10 10.93
C MET A 577 -19.76 -10.23 12.36
N GLN A 578 -19.62 -11.47 12.85
CA GLN A 578 -19.09 -11.73 14.19
C GLN A 578 -17.65 -11.27 14.32
N LEU A 579 -16.79 -11.59 13.35
CA LEU A 579 -15.39 -11.19 13.34
C LEU A 579 -15.24 -9.67 13.29
N LEU A 580 -16.07 -8.97 12.50
CA LEU A 580 -16.10 -7.50 12.46
C LEU A 580 -16.42 -6.90 13.83
N MET A 581 -17.46 -7.41 14.51
CA MET A 581 -17.84 -6.93 15.84
C MET A 581 -16.77 -7.24 16.88
N ILE A 582 -16.19 -8.45 16.85
CA ILE A 582 -15.09 -8.84 17.74
C ILE A 582 -13.89 -7.92 17.52
N GLN A 583 -13.54 -7.62 16.27
CA GLN A 583 -12.44 -6.72 15.92
C GLN A 583 -12.67 -5.32 16.55
N GLN A 584 -13.88 -4.77 16.41
CA GLN A 584 -14.24 -3.47 16.98
C GLN A 584 -14.17 -3.45 18.51
N ILE A 585 -14.74 -4.46 19.18
CA ILE A 585 -14.78 -4.53 20.63
C ILE A 585 -13.39 -4.83 21.21
N ALA A 586 -12.74 -5.88 20.73
CA ALA A 586 -11.50 -6.40 21.31
C ALA A 586 -10.29 -5.56 20.94
N LEU A 587 -10.22 -5.02 19.72
CA LEU A 587 -8.99 -4.37 19.22
C LEU A 587 -9.06 -2.84 19.24
N ILE A 588 -10.26 -2.23 19.19
CA ILE A 588 -10.41 -0.77 19.23
C ILE A 588 -10.89 -0.30 20.60
N ALA A 589 -12.05 -0.78 21.07
CA ALA A 589 -12.63 -0.28 22.32
C ALA A 589 -11.85 -0.75 23.57
N THR A 590 -11.47 -2.03 23.61
CA THR A 590 -10.86 -2.64 24.81
C THR A 590 -9.52 -1.99 25.20
N PRO A 591 -8.56 -1.73 24.29
CA PRO A 591 -7.32 -1.04 24.65
C PRO A 591 -7.56 0.35 25.23
N ALA A 592 -8.46 1.13 24.61
CA ALA A 592 -8.80 2.47 25.09
C ALA A 592 -9.47 2.44 26.48
N LEU A 593 -10.44 1.53 26.69
CA LEU A 593 -11.10 1.35 27.98
C LEU A 593 -10.13 0.88 29.07
N MET A 594 -9.29 -0.12 28.77
CA MET A 594 -8.30 -0.65 29.69
C MET A 594 -7.30 0.42 30.09
N MET A 595 -6.74 1.17 29.13
CA MET A 595 -5.84 2.28 29.41
C MET A 595 -6.54 3.41 30.17
N GLY A 596 -7.81 3.70 29.87
CA GLY A 596 -8.61 4.65 30.64
C GLY A 596 -8.71 4.26 32.12
N VAL A 597 -9.01 2.99 32.42
CA VAL A 597 -9.12 2.48 33.80
C VAL A 597 -7.75 2.45 34.50
N MET A 598 -6.70 2.08 33.77
CA MET A 598 -5.36 1.93 34.32
C MET A 598 -4.68 3.27 34.58
N LEU A 599 -4.79 4.24 33.66
CA LEU A 599 -3.96 5.44 33.63
C LEU A 599 -4.66 6.70 34.14
N THR A 600 -6.00 6.73 34.18
CA THR A 600 -6.74 7.94 34.56
C THR A 600 -7.56 7.77 35.84
N THR A 601 -7.80 8.89 36.53
CA THR A 601 -8.63 8.95 37.74
C THR A 601 -10.11 9.14 37.43
N SER A 602 -10.46 9.70 36.27
CA SER A 602 -11.85 10.00 35.90
C SER A 602 -12.20 9.49 34.51
N LEU A 603 -12.84 8.32 34.45
CA LEU A 603 -13.42 7.78 33.23
C LEU A 603 -14.47 8.72 32.63
N ARG A 604 -15.25 9.39 33.49
CA ARG A 604 -16.27 10.34 33.04
C ARG A 604 -15.68 11.52 32.27
N ARG A 605 -14.53 12.05 32.69
CA ARG A 605 -13.83 13.14 31.99
C ARG A 605 -13.08 12.61 30.77
N THR A 606 -12.38 11.49 30.93
CA THR A 606 -11.63 10.82 29.84
C THR A 606 -12.53 10.52 28.65
N PHE A 607 -13.67 9.86 28.86
CA PHE A 607 -14.59 9.49 27.79
C PHE A 607 -15.69 10.52 27.52
N SER A 608 -15.60 11.72 28.11
CA SER A 608 -16.62 12.78 27.96
C SER A 608 -18.06 12.28 28.19
N LEU A 609 -18.29 11.50 29.25
CA LEU A 609 -19.59 10.93 29.58
C LEU A 609 -20.46 11.96 30.32
N ARG A 610 -20.99 12.93 29.57
CA ARG A 610 -21.91 13.96 30.05
C ARG A 610 -23.19 13.96 29.22
N TRP A 611 -24.31 14.32 29.83
CA TRP A 611 -25.56 14.50 29.07
C TRP A 611 -25.49 15.82 28.27
N PRO A 612 -25.68 15.80 26.94
CA PRO A 612 -25.46 16.98 26.08
C PRO A 612 -26.65 17.93 26.00
N GLY A 613 -27.80 17.57 26.59
CA GLY A 613 -29.08 18.25 26.38
C GLY A 613 -29.73 17.86 25.05
N TYR A 614 -31.07 17.87 25.02
CA TYR A 614 -31.85 17.34 23.88
C TYR A 614 -31.59 18.07 22.56
N GLY A 615 -31.39 19.40 22.60
CA GLY A 615 -31.13 20.17 21.38
C GLY A 615 -29.85 19.75 20.66
N ARG A 616 -28.75 19.53 21.39
CA ARG A 616 -27.46 19.10 20.80
C ARG A 616 -27.56 17.68 20.24
N LEU A 617 -28.26 16.80 20.94
CA LEU A 617 -28.50 15.44 20.46
C LEU A 617 -29.34 15.45 19.18
N MET A 618 -30.41 16.27 19.13
CA MET A 618 -31.27 16.42 17.95
C MET A 618 -30.48 16.94 16.74
N TRP A 619 -29.69 18.01 16.90
CA TRP A 619 -28.88 18.53 15.79
C TRP A 619 -27.82 17.52 15.31
N ALA A 620 -27.23 16.75 16.22
CA ALA A 620 -26.29 15.69 15.87
C ALA A 620 -26.95 14.51 15.14
N VAL A 621 -28.22 14.20 15.42
CA VAL A 621 -29.00 13.18 14.69
C VAL A 621 -29.45 13.68 13.32
N LEU A 622 -29.75 14.98 13.17
CA LEU A 622 -30.20 15.56 11.90
C LEU A 622 -29.05 15.82 10.91
N LEU A 623 -27.85 16.16 11.40
CA LEU A 623 -26.71 16.50 10.55
C LEU A 623 -26.29 15.39 9.55
N PRO A 624 -26.26 14.09 9.91
CA PRO A 624 -25.97 13.01 8.96
C PRO A 624 -26.87 12.99 7.74
N PHE A 625 -28.15 13.34 7.85
CA PHE A 625 -29.07 13.38 6.70
C PHE A 625 -28.66 14.44 5.67
N ALA A 626 -28.03 15.53 6.12
CA ALA A 626 -27.48 16.56 5.24
C ALA A 626 -26.08 16.23 4.73
N LEU A 627 -25.22 15.60 5.55
CA LEU A 627 -23.85 15.27 5.15
C LEU A 627 -23.76 14.01 4.28
N HIS A 628 -24.62 13.01 4.50
CA HIS A 628 -24.55 11.73 3.79
C HIS A 628 -24.60 11.89 2.26
N PRO A 629 -25.58 12.62 1.66
CA PRO A 629 -25.61 12.82 0.21
C PRO A 629 -24.34 13.47 -0.35
N LEU A 630 -23.82 14.47 0.36
CA LEU A 630 -22.59 15.17 -0.03
C LEU A 630 -21.39 14.23 -0.02
N THR A 631 -21.27 13.38 1.01
CA THR A 631 -20.16 12.45 1.14
C THR A 631 -20.21 11.30 0.13
N VAL A 632 -21.39 10.77 -0.20
CA VAL A 632 -21.55 9.73 -1.22
C VAL A 632 -21.14 10.26 -2.59
N GLU A 633 -21.64 11.45 -2.96
CA GLU A 633 -21.30 12.07 -4.23
C GLU A 633 -19.82 12.45 -4.33
N LEU A 634 -19.23 12.93 -3.23
CA LEU A 634 -17.80 13.21 -3.17
C LEU A 634 -16.98 11.93 -3.36
N GLN A 635 -17.34 10.83 -2.70
CA GLN A 635 -16.63 9.55 -2.83
C GLN A 635 -16.71 8.99 -4.25
N MET A 636 -17.90 9.01 -4.86
CA MET A 636 -18.09 8.56 -6.24
C MET A 636 -17.29 9.42 -7.23
N SER A 637 -17.31 10.74 -7.04
CA SER A 637 -16.58 11.68 -7.89
C SER A 637 -15.05 11.58 -7.75
N LEU A 638 -14.55 10.98 -6.66
CA LEU A 638 -13.12 10.77 -6.40
C LEU A 638 -12.65 9.34 -6.67
N GLN A 639 -13.48 8.44 -7.22
CA GLN A 639 -13.08 7.06 -7.53
C GLN A 639 -11.90 6.97 -8.49
N TRP A 640 -11.77 7.93 -9.43
CA TRP A 640 -10.63 8.01 -10.34
C TRP A 640 -9.30 8.31 -9.62
N PHE A 641 -9.34 8.91 -8.44
CA PHE A 641 -8.16 9.36 -7.72
C PHE A 641 -7.57 8.27 -6.84
N PHE A 642 -8.43 7.51 -6.15
CA PHE A 642 -8.01 6.49 -5.19
C PHE A 642 -7.73 5.13 -5.86
N PRO A 643 -6.81 4.34 -5.29
CA PRO A 643 -6.54 3.02 -5.82
C PRO A 643 -7.69 2.07 -5.60
N LYS A 644 -7.78 1.08 -6.50
CA LYS A 644 -8.82 0.05 -6.41
C LYS A 644 -8.71 -0.67 -5.06
N PRO A 645 -9.85 -0.95 -4.40
CA PRO A 645 -9.84 -1.60 -3.12
C PRO A 645 -9.22 -3.02 -3.22
N PRO A 646 -8.58 -3.50 -2.14
CA PRO A 646 -8.00 -4.83 -2.12
C PRO A 646 -9.09 -5.92 -2.27
N PRO A 647 -8.73 -7.08 -2.88
CA PRO A 647 -9.64 -8.22 -2.97
C PRO A 647 -10.10 -8.66 -1.57
N GLY A 648 -11.41 -8.87 -1.39
CA GLY A 648 -12.05 -9.15 -0.10
C GLY A 648 -12.85 -7.96 0.49
N LEU A 649 -12.48 -6.71 0.20
CA LEU A 649 -13.30 -5.56 0.62
C LEU A 649 -14.65 -5.54 -0.10
N ALA A 650 -14.65 -5.92 -1.38
CA ALA A 650 -15.87 -6.06 -2.18
C ALA A 650 -16.84 -7.08 -1.55
N GLU A 651 -16.34 -8.19 -1.01
CA GLU A 651 -17.16 -9.20 -0.31
C GLU A 651 -17.80 -8.61 0.96
N THR A 652 -17.04 -7.84 1.77
CA THR A 652 -17.62 -7.14 2.93
C THR A 652 -18.65 -6.06 2.56
N LEU A 653 -18.43 -5.32 1.48
CA LEU A 653 -19.39 -4.34 0.97
C LEU A 653 -20.66 -5.02 0.41
N GLU A 654 -20.49 -6.16 -0.27
CA GLU A 654 -21.60 -6.98 -0.74
C GLU A 654 -22.44 -7.49 0.43
N LEU A 655 -21.81 -7.92 1.53
CA LEU A 655 -22.50 -8.35 2.74
C LEU A 655 -23.38 -7.24 3.35
N MET A 656 -22.91 -5.99 3.34
CA MET A 656 -23.70 -4.82 3.78
C MET A 656 -24.97 -4.65 2.94
N SER A 657 -24.85 -4.81 1.62
CA SER A 657 -25.95 -4.68 0.66
C SER A 657 -26.80 -5.96 0.54
N SER A 658 -26.35 -7.09 1.09
CA SER A 658 -26.98 -8.39 0.87
C SER A 658 -28.35 -8.50 1.55
N LYS A 659 -29.40 -8.83 0.78
CA LYS A 659 -30.74 -9.10 1.31
C LYS A 659 -30.84 -10.43 2.09
N LYS A 660 -29.80 -11.27 2.03
CA LYS A 660 -29.72 -12.57 2.71
C LYS A 660 -29.62 -12.43 4.24
N LEU A 661 -28.95 -11.38 4.72
CA LEU A 661 -28.84 -11.10 6.16
C LEU A 661 -29.95 -10.16 6.65
N PRO A 662 -30.44 -10.35 7.89
CA PRO A 662 -31.46 -9.46 8.45
C PRO A 662 -30.87 -8.07 8.72
N LEU A 663 -31.65 -7.03 8.41
CA LEU A 663 -31.21 -5.63 8.49
C LEU A 663 -30.67 -5.26 9.88
N TRP A 664 -31.29 -5.74 10.95
CA TRP A 664 -30.87 -5.43 12.32
C TRP A 664 -29.44 -5.91 12.62
N LEU A 665 -29.03 -7.05 12.06
CA LEU A 665 -27.70 -7.61 12.26
C LEU A 665 -26.65 -6.80 11.52
N VAL A 666 -26.96 -6.38 10.29
CA VAL A 666 -26.07 -5.52 9.49
C VAL A 666 -25.94 -4.13 10.14
N LEU A 667 -27.04 -3.56 10.64
CA LEU A 667 -27.00 -2.29 11.40
C LEU A 667 -26.22 -2.44 12.71
N LEU A 668 -26.32 -3.58 13.39
CA LEU A 668 -25.54 -3.85 14.59
C LEU A 668 -24.03 -3.88 14.27
N ALA A 669 -23.65 -4.59 13.21
CA ALA A 669 -22.26 -4.81 12.83
C ALA A 669 -21.58 -3.57 12.23
N PHE A 670 -22.27 -2.82 11.35
CA PHE A 670 -21.68 -1.69 10.60
C PHE A 670 -22.06 -0.31 11.13
N ALA A 671 -23.14 -0.18 11.89
CA ALA A 671 -23.57 1.11 12.43
C ALA A 671 -23.36 1.20 13.95
N ALA A 672 -24.01 0.35 14.73
CA ALA A 672 -24.01 0.48 16.18
C ALA A 672 -22.66 0.14 16.82
N THR A 673 -22.05 -0.98 16.45
CA THR A 673 -20.78 -1.42 17.06
C THR A 673 -19.65 -0.42 16.76
N PRO A 674 -19.40 0.00 15.50
CA PRO A 674 -18.38 1.01 15.21
C PRO A 674 -18.67 2.35 15.86
N ALA A 675 -19.93 2.83 15.83
CA ALA A 675 -20.30 4.10 16.44
C ALA A 675 -20.04 4.15 17.95
N ILE A 676 -20.07 3.02 18.65
CA ILE A 676 -19.74 2.97 20.08
C ILE A 676 -18.23 2.79 20.27
N CYS A 677 -17.66 1.77 19.64
CA CYS A 677 -16.26 1.37 19.84
C CYS A 677 -15.27 2.46 19.38
N GLU A 678 -15.49 3.00 18.19
CA GLU A 678 -14.60 3.99 17.61
C GLU A 678 -14.76 5.35 18.31
N GLU A 679 -15.97 5.77 18.68
CA GLU A 679 -16.14 7.02 19.42
C GLU A 679 -15.50 6.95 20.81
N LEU A 680 -15.62 5.82 21.53
CA LEU A 680 -14.92 5.61 22.81
C LEU A 680 -13.40 5.76 22.67
N ALA A 681 -12.81 5.14 21.65
CA ALA A 681 -11.38 5.23 21.41
C ALA A 681 -10.95 6.63 20.96
N PHE A 682 -11.52 7.15 19.87
CA PHE A 682 -11.02 8.33 19.19
C PHE A 682 -11.49 9.64 19.82
N ARG A 683 -12.77 9.75 20.23
CA ARG A 683 -13.35 10.99 20.80
C ARG A 683 -13.32 10.99 22.32
N GLY A 684 -13.37 9.80 22.92
CA GLY A 684 -13.11 9.61 24.34
C GLY A 684 -11.61 9.70 24.64
N PHE A 685 -10.90 8.58 24.55
CA PHE A 685 -9.53 8.47 25.05
C PHE A 685 -8.52 9.34 24.27
N LEU A 686 -8.44 9.21 22.94
CA LEU A 686 -7.40 9.90 22.15
C LEU A 686 -7.60 11.43 22.14
N LEU A 687 -8.80 11.90 21.83
CA LEU A 687 -9.10 13.34 21.77
C LEU A 687 -8.90 14.03 23.14
N SER A 688 -9.30 13.38 24.24
CA SER A 688 -9.07 13.93 25.58
C SER A 688 -7.57 14.09 25.88
N GLY A 689 -6.73 13.14 25.46
CA GLY A 689 -5.28 13.24 25.62
C GLY A 689 -4.61 14.27 24.73
N PHE A 690 -4.98 14.34 23.45
CA PHE A 690 -4.41 15.34 22.54
C PHE A 690 -4.77 16.79 22.94
N ARG A 691 -5.91 16.99 23.60
CA ARG A 691 -6.33 18.32 24.09
C ARG A 691 -5.42 18.90 25.16
N ARG A 692 -4.61 18.07 25.85
CA ARG A 692 -3.65 18.54 26.86
C ARG A 692 -2.55 19.44 26.28
N SER A 693 -2.31 19.38 24.97
CA SER A 693 -1.40 20.30 24.25
C SER A 693 -1.88 21.77 24.21
N GLY A 694 -3.10 22.07 24.70
CA GLY A 694 -3.70 23.41 24.69
C GLY A 694 -4.27 23.84 23.34
N LYS A 695 -3.85 23.23 22.23
CA LYS A 695 -4.31 23.55 20.87
C LYS A 695 -5.50 22.68 20.47
N VAL A 696 -6.72 23.12 20.78
CA VAL A 696 -7.97 22.37 20.51
C VAL A 696 -8.13 21.96 19.04
N GLY A 697 -7.81 22.86 18.10
CA GLY A 697 -7.88 22.56 16.66
C GLY A 697 -6.92 21.45 16.24
N LEU A 698 -5.70 21.46 16.80
CA LEU A 698 -4.71 20.40 16.57
C LEU A 698 -5.18 19.07 17.15
N ALA A 699 -5.78 19.07 18.35
CA ALA A 699 -6.32 17.86 18.96
C ALA A 699 -7.44 17.23 18.13
N ILE A 700 -8.35 18.06 17.58
CA ILE A 700 -9.38 17.60 16.64
C ILE A 700 -8.73 17.01 15.38
N ALA A 701 -7.77 17.71 14.78
CA ALA A 701 -7.09 17.24 13.58
C ALA A 701 -6.37 15.90 13.80
N LEU A 702 -5.64 15.74 14.90
CA LEU A 702 -4.92 14.49 15.24
C LEU A 702 -5.90 13.33 15.53
N SER A 703 -6.95 13.57 16.32
CA SER A 703 -7.99 12.57 16.56
C SER A 703 -8.70 12.14 15.25
N SER A 704 -8.96 13.09 14.36
CA SER A 704 -9.58 12.84 13.06
C SER A 704 -8.68 12.06 12.11
N LEU A 705 -7.39 12.40 12.07
CA LEU A 705 -6.40 11.72 11.24
C LEU A 705 -6.19 10.27 11.71
N THR A 706 -6.04 10.06 13.02
CA THR A 706 -5.90 8.72 13.59
C THR A 706 -7.15 7.86 13.36
N PHE A 707 -8.34 8.45 13.47
CA PHE A 707 -9.61 7.82 13.09
C PHE A 707 -9.67 7.44 11.60
N GLY A 708 -9.12 8.27 10.71
CA GLY A 708 -8.95 7.91 9.30
C GLY A 708 -8.01 6.73 9.10
N ILE A 709 -6.78 6.84 9.62
CA ILE A 709 -5.69 5.87 9.40
C ILE A 709 -6.09 4.43 9.79
N ILE A 710 -6.90 4.26 10.83
CA ILE A 710 -7.31 2.94 11.31
C ILE A 710 -8.06 2.10 10.25
N HIS A 711 -8.63 2.75 9.23
CA HIS A 711 -9.37 2.06 8.16
C HIS A 711 -8.45 1.42 7.11
N MET A 712 -7.16 1.77 7.05
CA MET A 712 -6.13 1.19 6.16
C MET A 712 -6.37 1.27 4.65
N ILE A 713 -7.50 1.81 4.20
CA ILE A 713 -7.89 1.95 2.80
C ILE A 713 -7.85 3.43 2.45
N PRO A 714 -7.06 3.88 1.44
CA PRO A 714 -6.86 5.30 1.14
C PRO A 714 -8.14 6.14 1.04
N GLN A 715 -9.14 5.65 0.29
CA GLN A 715 -10.41 6.34 0.13
C GLN A 715 -11.16 6.47 1.46
N GLN A 716 -11.15 5.39 2.26
CA GLN A 716 -11.82 5.36 3.56
C GLN A 716 -11.09 6.21 4.59
N VAL A 717 -9.75 6.22 4.59
CA VAL A 717 -8.91 7.09 5.43
C VAL A 717 -9.27 8.55 5.20
N PHE A 718 -9.36 8.97 3.93
CA PHE A 718 -9.73 10.34 3.56
C PHE A 718 -11.14 10.70 4.05
N ASN A 719 -12.13 9.87 3.74
CA ASN A 719 -13.52 10.16 4.10
C ASN A 719 -13.75 10.11 5.63
N ALA A 720 -13.20 9.10 6.30
CA ALA A 720 -13.29 8.96 7.74
C ALA A 720 -12.56 10.11 8.45
N ALA A 721 -11.41 10.60 7.95
CA ALA A 721 -10.74 11.76 8.53
C ALA A 721 -11.58 13.05 8.41
N LEU A 722 -12.31 13.25 7.30
CA LEU A 722 -13.19 14.40 7.14
C LEU A 722 -14.39 14.34 8.12
N LEU A 723 -15.03 13.18 8.22
CA LEU A 723 -16.08 12.91 9.22
C LEU A 723 -15.52 13.05 10.65
N GLY A 724 -14.28 12.62 10.80
CA GLY A 724 -13.32 12.87 11.88
C GLY A 724 -13.49 14.24 12.50
N VAL A 725 -13.26 15.25 11.67
CA VAL A 725 -13.24 16.66 12.06
C VAL A 725 -14.61 17.12 12.55
N VAL A 726 -15.69 16.68 11.89
CA VAL A 726 -17.07 16.98 12.30
C VAL A 726 -17.35 16.40 13.68
N LEU A 727 -17.09 15.11 13.87
CA LEU A 727 -17.30 14.41 15.14
C LEU A 727 -16.42 14.96 16.28
N GLY A 728 -15.15 15.26 16.01
CA GLY A 728 -14.25 15.89 16.98
C GLY A 728 -14.75 17.28 17.40
N THR A 729 -15.26 18.07 16.46
CA THR A 729 -15.89 19.36 16.74
C THR A 729 -17.16 19.19 17.59
N ILE A 730 -18.03 18.23 17.24
CA ILE A 730 -19.24 17.90 18.03
C ILE A 730 -18.85 17.52 19.47
N CYS A 731 -17.86 16.65 19.65
CA CYS A 731 -17.42 16.20 20.97
C CYS A 731 -16.94 17.37 21.84
N VAL A 732 -16.04 18.20 21.30
CA VAL A 732 -15.48 19.35 22.02
C VAL A 732 -16.55 20.38 22.40
N ARG A 733 -17.47 20.69 21.47
CA ARG A 733 -18.49 21.71 21.70
C ARG A 733 -19.63 21.22 22.60
N SER A 734 -20.03 19.96 22.46
CA SER A 734 -21.06 19.37 23.30
C SER A 734 -20.54 18.94 24.68
N ARG A 735 -19.22 18.79 24.84
CA ARG A 735 -18.53 18.18 26.00
C ARG A 735 -19.09 16.78 26.32
N SER A 736 -19.55 16.07 25.29
CA SER A 736 -20.25 14.80 25.42
C SER A 736 -19.89 13.88 24.26
N LEU A 737 -19.74 12.59 24.57
CA LEU A 737 -19.59 11.54 23.58
C LEU A 737 -20.90 11.15 22.89
N LEU A 738 -22.04 11.33 23.57
CA LEU A 738 -23.33 10.80 23.11
C LEU A 738 -23.80 11.40 21.75
N PRO A 739 -23.67 12.71 21.49
CA PRO A 739 -24.00 13.26 20.18
C PRO A 739 -23.13 12.68 19.06
N CYS A 740 -21.87 12.35 19.35
CA CYS A 740 -20.96 11.74 18.38
C CYS A 740 -21.38 10.30 18.06
N VAL A 741 -21.69 9.49 19.07
CA VAL A 741 -22.21 8.12 18.90
C VAL A 741 -23.52 8.13 18.10
N ALA A 742 -24.45 9.04 18.44
CA ALA A 742 -25.72 9.16 17.74
C ALA A 742 -25.54 9.59 16.28
N PHE A 743 -24.70 10.61 16.03
CA PHE A 743 -24.34 11.05 14.68
C PHE A 743 -23.74 9.88 13.87
N HIS A 744 -22.75 9.19 14.43
CA HIS A 744 -22.00 8.14 13.74
C HIS A 744 -22.91 6.94 13.44
N PHE A 745 -23.74 6.53 14.40
CA PHE A 745 -24.74 5.49 14.18
C PHE A 745 -25.69 5.83 13.03
N VAL A 746 -26.28 7.04 13.04
CA VAL A 746 -27.22 7.46 11.99
C VAL A 746 -26.51 7.56 10.64
N TYR A 747 -25.30 8.11 10.59
CA TYR A 747 -24.52 8.21 9.36
C TYR A 747 -24.24 6.83 8.73
N ASN A 748 -23.78 5.86 9.54
CA ASN A 748 -23.51 4.51 9.05
C ASN A 748 -24.80 3.74 8.73
N ALA A 749 -25.88 3.98 9.49
CA ALA A 749 -27.19 3.41 9.18
C ALA A 749 -27.70 3.91 7.82
N LEU A 750 -27.54 5.21 7.52
CA LEU A 750 -27.84 5.77 6.20
C LEU A 750 -26.99 5.13 5.10
N ALA A 751 -25.70 4.87 5.35
CA ALA A 751 -24.83 4.19 4.39
C ALA A 751 -25.29 2.74 4.10
N VAL A 752 -25.65 1.98 5.14
CA VAL A 752 -26.22 0.62 5.00
C VAL A 752 -27.55 0.66 4.23
N LEU A 753 -28.44 1.60 4.57
CA LEU A 753 -29.73 1.75 3.90
C LEU A 753 -29.55 2.14 2.44
N HIS A 754 -28.65 3.08 2.13
CA HIS A 754 -28.34 3.50 0.78
C HIS A 754 -27.80 2.33 -0.06
N GLY A 755 -26.85 1.55 0.49
CA GLY A 755 -26.31 0.36 -0.17
C GLY A 755 -27.34 -0.73 -0.45
N ARG A 756 -28.37 -0.87 0.42
CA ARG A 756 -29.47 -1.83 0.22
C ARG A 756 -30.60 -1.28 -0.66
N ALA A 757 -30.76 0.04 -0.73
CA ALA A 757 -31.83 0.71 -1.46
C ALA A 757 -31.63 0.65 -2.97
N GLY A 758 -30.39 0.80 -3.47
CA GLY A 758 -29.96 0.66 -4.88
C GLY A 758 -31.10 0.55 -5.91
N ASP A 759 -31.37 -0.67 -6.37
CA ASP A 759 -32.34 -0.96 -7.43
C ASP A 759 -33.82 -0.92 -7.02
N THR A 760 -34.10 -0.76 -5.72
CA THR A 760 -35.48 -0.78 -5.21
C THR A 760 -36.15 0.58 -5.23
N VAL A 761 -35.39 1.64 -5.52
CA VAL A 761 -35.89 3.01 -5.63
C VAL A 761 -36.48 3.20 -7.02
N PRO A 762 -37.82 3.35 -7.16
CA PRO A 762 -38.45 3.56 -8.46
C PRO A 762 -38.03 4.91 -9.07
N ASP A 763 -37.91 4.99 -10.39
CA ASP A 763 -37.65 6.25 -11.12
C ASP A 763 -38.89 7.17 -11.21
N THR A 764 -39.92 6.97 -10.37
CA THR A 764 -41.19 7.72 -10.43
C THR A 764 -41.44 8.56 -9.17
N ASP A 765 -42.22 9.62 -9.35
CA ASP A 765 -42.72 10.53 -8.30
C ASP A 765 -41.63 11.29 -7.52
N ILE A 766 -41.59 11.09 -6.19
CA ILE A 766 -40.70 11.83 -5.27
C ILE A 766 -39.25 11.35 -5.35
N TRP A 767 -39.03 10.11 -5.80
CA TRP A 767 -37.72 9.49 -5.85
C TRP A 767 -36.87 10.06 -6.99
N ALA A 768 -37.47 10.41 -8.13
CA ALA A 768 -36.78 11.07 -9.23
C ALA A 768 -36.23 12.46 -8.85
N TRP A 769 -36.85 13.13 -7.88
CA TRP A 769 -36.36 14.40 -7.31
C TRP A 769 -35.18 14.21 -6.34
N LEU A 770 -35.03 13.02 -5.76
CA LEU A 770 -34.01 12.71 -4.76
C LEU A 770 -32.80 12.01 -5.37
N PHE A 771 -33.05 11.07 -6.27
CA PHE A 771 -32.07 10.13 -6.81
C PHE A 771 -32.04 10.15 -8.34
N ARG A 772 -30.91 9.71 -8.88
CA ARG A 772 -30.69 9.42 -10.29
C ARG A 772 -29.87 8.14 -10.42
N HIS A 773 -30.14 7.35 -11.44
CA HIS A 773 -29.33 6.18 -11.77
C HIS A 773 -28.26 6.58 -12.78
N GLN A 774 -26.99 6.30 -12.48
CA GLN A 774 -25.86 6.48 -13.39
C GLN A 774 -24.89 5.32 -13.19
N ASP A 775 -24.53 4.62 -14.27
CA ASP A 775 -23.60 3.48 -14.26
C ASP A 775 -23.98 2.37 -13.24
N ASP A 776 -25.27 2.03 -13.15
CA ASP A 776 -25.87 1.10 -12.16
C ASP A 776 -25.69 1.50 -10.67
N ALA A 777 -25.27 2.74 -10.39
CA ALA A 777 -25.17 3.28 -9.05
C ALA A 777 -26.30 4.28 -8.74
N LEU A 778 -26.87 4.17 -7.54
CA LEU A 778 -27.81 5.16 -7.00
C LEU A 778 -27.05 6.42 -6.59
N ARG A 779 -27.32 7.53 -7.29
CA ARG A 779 -26.71 8.84 -7.06
C ARG A 779 -27.76 9.84 -6.58
N TYR A 780 -27.32 10.92 -5.93
CA TYR A 780 -28.19 12.00 -5.50
C TYR A 780 -28.32 13.10 -6.57
N GLN A 781 -29.49 13.72 -6.65
CA GLN A 781 -29.74 14.83 -7.58
C GLN A 781 -28.94 16.09 -7.19
N PRO A 782 -28.39 16.86 -8.16
CA PRO A 782 -27.59 18.06 -7.86
C PRO A 782 -28.35 19.12 -7.04
N ALA A 783 -29.65 19.31 -7.29
CA ALA A 783 -30.48 20.25 -6.53
C ALA A 783 -30.56 19.86 -5.05
N LEU A 784 -30.68 18.56 -4.76
CA LEU A 784 -30.67 18.05 -3.39
C LEU A 784 -29.30 18.27 -2.73
N LEU A 785 -28.20 18.15 -3.48
CA LEU A 785 -26.85 18.43 -2.94
C LEU A 785 -26.69 19.89 -2.53
N CYS A 786 -27.22 20.84 -3.31
CA CYS A 786 -27.21 22.25 -2.92
C CYS A 786 -28.00 22.49 -1.63
N LEU A 787 -29.20 21.90 -1.52
CA LEU A 787 -30.02 21.99 -0.32
C LEU A 787 -29.34 21.32 0.89
N ALA A 788 -28.76 20.15 0.68
CA ALA A 788 -28.02 19.40 1.70
C ALA A 788 -26.79 20.18 2.19
N ALA A 789 -26.06 20.86 1.30
CA ALA A 789 -24.94 21.73 1.67
C ALA A 789 -25.39 22.92 2.53
N LEU A 790 -26.48 23.61 2.13
CA LEU A 790 -27.05 24.71 2.91
C LEU A 790 -27.54 24.24 4.29
N ALA A 791 -28.22 23.08 4.33
CA ALA A 791 -28.68 22.46 5.56
C ALA A 791 -27.51 22.05 6.46
N ALA A 792 -26.46 21.43 5.92
CA ALA A 792 -25.26 21.04 6.65
C ALA A 792 -24.56 22.26 7.26
N ILE A 793 -24.40 23.35 6.50
CA ILE A 793 -23.84 24.62 7.01
C ILE A 793 -24.71 25.17 8.15
N GLY A 794 -26.04 25.23 7.95
CA GLY A 794 -26.98 25.71 8.97
C GLY A 794 -26.93 24.90 10.27
N LEU A 795 -26.94 23.57 10.15
CA LEU A 795 -26.89 22.63 11.28
C LEU A 795 -25.53 22.66 11.99
N LEU A 796 -24.41 22.68 11.25
CA LEU A 796 -23.08 22.87 11.81
C LEU A 796 -22.99 24.18 12.56
N ASN A 797 -23.50 25.27 11.99
CA ASN A 797 -23.51 26.59 12.62
C ASN A 797 -24.35 26.59 13.91
N ARG A 798 -25.51 25.91 13.93
CA ARG A 798 -26.34 25.75 15.15
C ARG A 798 -25.65 24.90 16.22
N LEU A 799 -24.94 23.86 15.81
CA LEU A 799 -24.21 22.97 16.72
C LEU A 799 -22.92 23.63 17.24
N THR A 800 -22.40 24.64 16.53
CA THR A 800 -21.16 25.36 16.86
C THR A 800 -21.37 26.76 17.46
N ARG A 801 -22.54 27.42 17.32
CA ARG A 801 -22.84 28.75 17.87
C ARG A 801 -23.32 28.73 19.34
N HIS A 802 -22.70 29.61 20.13
CA HIS A 802 -23.02 30.10 21.50
C HIS A 802 -23.02 29.11 22.70
N PRO A 803 -22.55 29.58 23.89
CA PRO A 803 -21.45 30.51 24.14
C PRO A 803 -20.36 29.90 25.04
N ASN A 804 -19.24 30.63 25.15
CA ASN A 804 -18.26 30.52 26.23
C ASN A 804 -18.95 30.29 27.58
N ILE A 805 -18.97 29.05 28.04
CA ILE A 805 -18.98 28.80 29.48
C ILE A 805 -17.51 28.94 29.83
N ALA A 806 -17.21 30.07 30.49
CA ALA A 806 -15.92 30.36 31.08
C ALA A 806 -15.25 29.09 31.60
N ASP A 807 -13.93 29.05 31.43
CA ASP A 807 -13.00 28.05 31.95
C ASP A 807 -12.96 28.03 33.51
N ASN A 808 -14.07 28.40 34.16
CA ASN A 808 -14.22 28.46 35.60
C ASN A 808 -14.48 27.03 36.11
N GLY A 809 -13.43 26.23 36.11
CA GLY A 809 -13.37 24.98 36.86
C GLY A 809 -12.35 23.96 36.37
N ASP A 810 -11.82 24.07 35.13
CA ASP A 810 -11.07 22.98 34.51
C ASP A 810 -9.80 23.43 33.73
N ALA A 811 -9.29 24.65 33.94
CA ALA A 811 -7.93 24.98 33.52
C ALA A 811 -6.91 24.20 34.40
N PRO A 812 -5.83 23.64 33.84
CA PRO A 812 -4.75 23.11 34.67
C PRO A 812 -4.24 24.26 35.55
N ALA A 813 -4.10 24.00 36.85
CA ALA A 813 -3.49 24.96 37.76
C ALA A 813 -2.15 25.41 37.16
N ASP A 814 -2.03 26.70 36.91
CA ASP A 814 -0.78 27.34 36.54
C ASP A 814 0.21 27.14 37.70
N PRO A 815 1.28 26.33 37.55
CA PRO A 815 2.23 26.09 38.64
C PRO A 815 3.02 27.36 39.00
N SER A 816 2.95 28.42 38.20
CA SER A 816 3.59 29.71 38.50
C SER A 816 2.81 30.60 39.47
N ARG A 817 1.55 30.26 39.81
CA ARG A 817 0.75 31.02 40.79
C ARG A 817 0.86 30.52 42.23
N GLU A 818 1.30 29.29 42.48
CA GLU A 818 1.52 28.80 43.85
C GLU A 818 2.78 29.35 44.52
N HIS A 819 3.69 29.99 43.76
CA HIS A 819 4.88 30.64 44.33
C HIS A 819 4.72 32.13 44.68
N SER A 820 3.54 32.74 44.45
CA SER A 820 3.31 34.16 44.82
C SER A 820 2.23 34.41 45.87
N GLN A 821 1.53 33.36 46.35
CA GLN A 821 0.56 33.46 47.45
C GLN A 821 1.11 32.98 48.81
N GLY A 822 2.41 33.07 49.01
CA GLY A 822 3.09 32.79 50.28
C GLY A 822 3.61 34.02 51.00
N LYS A 823 3.01 35.21 50.86
CA LYS A 823 3.37 36.42 51.62
C LYS A 823 2.18 37.38 51.72
N SER A 824 1.29 37.17 52.69
CA SER A 824 0.55 38.23 53.41
C SER A 824 -0.54 37.59 54.28
N GLU A 825 -0.15 37.10 55.45
CA GLU A 825 -1.04 37.02 56.60
C GLU A 825 -0.20 37.31 57.84
N VAL A 826 -0.21 38.58 58.26
CA VAL A 826 0.29 39.02 59.55
C VAL A 826 -0.71 38.55 60.59
N VAL A 827 -0.38 37.47 61.29
CA VAL A 827 -1.07 37.03 62.50
C VAL A 827 -0.60 37.91 63.67
N PRO A 828 -1.46 38.58 64.43
CA PRO A 828 -1.04 39.26 65.65
C PRO A 828 -0.73 38.23 66.73
N ALA A 829 0.43 38.38 67.39
CA ALA A 829 0.91 37.49 68.44
C ALA A 829 0.00 37.51 69.68
N PRO A 830 -0.17 36.37 70.39
CA PRO A 830 -0.79 36.38 71.71
C PRO A 830 0.20 36.87 72.77
N ALA A 831 -0.32 37.66 73.70
CA ALA A 831 0.39 38.21 74.85
C ALA A 831 0.99 37.10 75.73
N ILE A 832 2.27 37.23 76.07
CA ILE A 832 2.92 36.48 77.14
C ILE A 832 3.04 37.43 78.34
N GLU A 833 2.22 37.18 79.36
CA GLU A 833 2.42 37.73 80.71
C GLU A 833 3.69 37.13 81.31
N THR A 834 4.74 37.95 81.49
CA THR A 834 5.84 37.62 82.39
C THR A 834 5.44 37.95 83.81
N ALA A 835 5.13 36.91 84.60
CA ALA A 835 5.12 36.99 86.05
C ALA A 835 6.55 37.18 86.56
N VAL A 836 6.77 38.30 87.24
CA VAL A 836 7.96 38.63 88.02
C VAL A 836 7.95 37.78 89.30
N VAL A 837 9.06 37.09 89.58
CA VAL A 837 9.49 36.81 90.95
C VAL A 837 10.99 37.12 91.05
N THR A 838 11.25 38.19 91.80
CA THR A 838 12.50 38.71 92.41
C THR A 838 13.66 39.09 91.51
#